data_AF-A0A8H5CA46-F1
#
_entry.id   AF-A0A8H5CA46-F1
#
_cell.length_a   1.000
_cell.length_b   1.000
_cell.length_c   1.000
_cell.angle_alpha   90.00
_cell.angle_beta   90.00
_cell.angle_gamma   90.00
#
_symmetry.space_group_name_H-M   'P 1'
#
loop_
_entity.id
_entity.type
_entity.pdbx_description
1 polymer ?
#
loop_
_entity_poly.entity_id
_entity_poly.type
_entity_poly.pdbx_seq_one_letter_code
_entity_poly.pdbx_strand_id
1 'polypeptide(L)'
;MRKAAKNFKNNAKKIFNKDRSCSAAPIGSRSSTPAPEPENAQQVSSTNQPLAITSKTVVDTLETTLGILKEVSAAFPPLQAGVGGVIECIRVYKKVSGNTEALQVLAEDLIKKTNYLQMRLEQDDMDPSGMQSIKDLAGELNRIYNDVKKQSNIGKSNKILHQTEIGDKIQSFKKELRKHMKNAKSLLNGQEKVLFAISQNIGELLKGSQYTRHQHCLEGTRKRILENIQHWAETPGESTGYWIWGMAGTGKSTIAMSACKIFKESEECALVASFFCSRQIEECRDYQRIIPTLSYKLARTFRRFAVALKGIYDADSDIALKEPGEQVQRLLVEPWKAVLGFQKEKKLPVIVLDALDECTEVQRALEPLIAAIEEGKLPQLKFLFTSRPEQPIRLLMHSDQLDTVNIPSKVKMFELHSVEKVEVQNDINAYITTGLKDIATKKQLQALTELAGNLFIFAATVVKFVTGITDIDSQLRRLKKALEENKHQQLDQLYAGVLQDVMQVGFEEDEMNERWNILHTLIALFQPMTCKGVAVMANSAESTVRALIEQLQAFCFISEKDQCIHIFHLSFAEYITRQSSRTHGQDYHTKLSIECFREMQKLRFNMCDLPSSFVADAKVDGLQEKIKERIGETLEYSCWFWGNHLLATGPLVQNIWDTVESFLKAKGVYWIEAMSLTKGLAKGGEVLGILIKQSMVKSDMKSETGWKLMTNLRNLLLNFAGSEVKDMTPHLYLSFLPFWKKMKEGYFNQGWKQFPEVHQVHLNSTQGAASVAIKVKSRVNSVALS
;
A
#
# COMPACT_ATOMS: atom_id res chain seq x y z
N MET A 1 10.11 36.43 19.33
CA MET A 1 10.23 35.04 18.81
C MET A 1 11.41 34.83 17.86
N ARG A 2 11.55 35.55 16.73
CA ARG A 2 12.70 35.38 15.79
C ARG A 2 14.10 35.55 16.43
N LYS A 3 14.26 36.42 17.43
CA LYS A 3 15.52 36.65 18.16
C LYS A 3 15.90 35.47 19.09
N ALA A 4 14.91 34.78 19.64
CA ALA A 4 15.10 33.62 20.53
C ALA A 4 15.46 32.34 19.75
N ALA A 5 14.82 32.09 18.61
CA ALA A 5 15.16 30.97 17.72
C ALA A 5 16.56 31.10 17.10
N LYS A 6 17.01 32.34 16.82
CA LYS A 6 18.36 32.61 16.31
C LYS A 6 19.44 32.38 17.39
N ASN A 7 19.15 32.70 18.65
CA ASN A 7 20.03 32.40 19.78
C ASN A 7 20.11 30.89 20.08
N PHE A 8 19.01 30.16 19.90
CA PHE A 8 18.97 28.71 20.08
C PHE A 8 19.83 27.96 19.04
N LYS A 9 19.73 28.32 17.74
CA LYS A 9 20.59 27.76 16.67
C LYS A 9 22.08 28.05 16.89
N ASN A 10 22.42 29.22 17.44
CA ASN A 10 23.80 29.61 17.70
C ASN A 10 24.42 28.90 18.92
N ASN A 11 23.63 28.65 19.97
CA ASN A 11 24.10 27.90 21.15
C ASN A 11 24.24 26.40 20.86
N ALA A 12 23.35 25.81 20.06
CA ALA A 12 23.46 24.40 19.66
C ALA A 12 24.71 24.12 18.77
N LYS A 13 25.08 25.06 17.89
CA LYS A 13 26.32 24.95 17.07
C LYS A 13 27.60 25.06 17.89
N LYS A 14 27.61 25.83 18.99
CA LYS A 14 28.79 25.94 19.88
C LYS A 14 29.04 24.67 20.69
N ILE A 15 28.01 23.89 20.99
CA ILE A 15 28.12 22.66 21.77
C ILE A 15 28.65 21.50 20.89
N PHE A 16 28.20 21.39 19.64
CA PHE A 16 28.63 20.30 18.73
C PHE A 16 30.04 20.47 18.13
N ASN A 17 30.58 21.69 18.07
CA ASN A 17 31.92 21.94 17.53
C ASN A 17 33.07 21.67 18.52
N LYS A 18 32.77 21.29 19.77
CA LYS A 18 33.80 21.02 20.79
C LYS A 18 34.30 19.57 20.82
N ASP A 19 33.64 18.65 20.11
CA ASP A 19 33.95 17.21 20.09
C ASP A 19 34.66 16.73 18.80
N ARG A 20 35.19 17.63 17.98
CA ARG A 20 36.01 17.27 16.80
C ARG A 20 37.38 17.94 16.83
N SER A 21 38.23 17.53 17.76
CA SER A 21 39.67 17.76 17.67
C SER A 21 40.47 16.75 18.49
N CYS A 22 40.85 15.62 17.86
CA CYS A 22 42.02 14.76 18.19
C CYS A 22 42.07 13.64 17.14
N SER A 23 42.75 13.86 16.01
CA SER A 23 44.11 13.39 15.68
C SER A 23 44.13 12.01 15.00
N ALA A 24 44.47 12.00 13.72
CA ALA A 24 44.88 10.82 12.96
C ALA A 24 46.36 10.96 12.59
N ALA A 25 47.16 9.93 12.86
CA ALA A 25 48.42 9.64 12.17
C ALA A 25 48.80 8.16 12.34
N PRO A 26 49.54 7.56 11.38
CA PRO A 26 49.47 6.14 10.98
C PRO A 26 50.68 5.32 11.45
N ILE A 27 50.73 3.99 11.21
CA ILE A 27 51.95 3.17 10.91
C ILE A 27 51.55 1.72 10.57
N GLY A 28 52.33 1.05 9.71
CA GLY A 28 52.14 -0.35 9.30
C GLY A 28 53.28 -1.33 9.64
N SER A 29 53.07 -2.56 9.14
CA SER A 29 53.98 -3.69 8.80
C SER A 29 54.67 -4.59 9.87
N ARG A 30 54.32 -5.90 9.78
CA ARG A 30 55.12 -7.19 9.82
C ARG A 30 55.97 -7.52 11.08
N SER A 31 56.21 -8.75 11.55
CA SER A 31 55.94 -10.17 11.16
C SER A 31 56.35 -11.16 12.30
N SER A 32 56.02 -12.46 12.13
CA SER A 32 56.63 -13.73 12.61
C SER A 32 56.26 -14.40 13.97
N THR A 33 55.70 -15.62 13.83
CA THR A 33 55.48 -16.80 14.71
C THR A 33 56.78 -17.60 15.01
N PRO A 34 56.87 -18.67 15.87
CA PRO A 34 55.89 -19.76 16.13
C PRO A 34 55.77 -20.32 17.59
N ALA A 35 54.84 -21.30 17.76
CA ALA A 35 54.28 -21.94 18.97
C ALA A 35 55.18 -23.01 19.67
N PRO A 36 54.81 -23.61 20.85
CA PRO A 36 53.70 -24.60 21.00
C PRO A 36 52.85 -24.57 22.31
N GLU A 37 51.70 -25.24 22.23
CA GLU A 37 50.65 -25.60 23.24
C GLU A 37 51.02 -26.78 24.18
N PRO A 38 50.15 -27.32 25.09
CA PRO A 38 48.94 -26.80 25.78
C PRO A 38 48.92 -27.09 27.32
N GLU A 39 48.01 -26.45 28.08
CA GLU A 39 46.98 -27.12 28.93
C GLU A 39 46.32 -26.19 29.97
N ASN A 40 45.02 -26.45 30.17
CA ASN A 40 44.12 -26.04 31.26
C ASN A 40 43.54 -24.61 31.27
N ALA A 41 42.31 -24.56 30.74
CA ALA A 41 41.33 -23.52 30.91
C ALA A 41 40.67 -23.58 32.30
N GLN A 42 40.68 -22.47 33.03
CA GLN A 42 39.56 -22.00 33.85
C GLN A 42 39.75 -20.51 34.20
N GLN A 43 38.83 -19.70 33.67
CA GLN A 43 38.34 -18.37 34.08
C GLN A 43 39.17 -17.55 35.09
N VAL A 44 39.50 -16.28 34.73
CA VAL A 44 39.19 -15.03 35.49
C VAL A 44 39.86 -13.78 34.86
N SER A 45 39.09 -12.69 34.79
CA SER A 45 39.46 -11.27 34.78
C SER A 45 40.07 -10.61 33.54
N SER A 46 39.32 -9.66 32.98
CA SER A 46 39.89 -8.36 32.58
C SER A 46 38.98 -7.23 33.05
N THR A 47 39.65 -6.27 33.67
CA THR A 47 39.22 -5.04 34.32
C THR A 47 38.50 -4.07 33.37
N ASN A 48 37.27 -3.69 33.73
CA ASN A 48 36.66 -2.43 33.34
C ASN A 48 36.53 -1.55 34.59
N GLN A 49 37.40 -0.55 34.73
CA GLN A 49 37.20 0.55 35.67
C GLN A 49 36.15 1.51 35.09
N PRO A 50 35.05 1.82 35.80
CA PRO A 50 34.17 2.91 35.42
C PRO A 50 34.81 4.26 35.80
N LEU A 51 34.89 5.18 34.84
CA LEU A 51 35.16 6.60 35.09
C LEU A 51 34.11 7.14 36.08
N ALA A 52 34.56 7.58 37.25
CA ALA A 52 33.72 8.18 38.27
C ALA A 52 33.18 9.54 37.79
N ILE A 53 31.93 9.56 37.30
CA ILE A 53 31.17 10.79 37.08
C ILE A 53 30.74 11.29 38.45
N THR A 54 31.31 12.42 38.90
CA THR A 54 30.94 13.03 40.19
C THR A 54 29.51 13.58 40.13
N SER A 55 28.75 13.42 41.22
CA SER A 55 27.31 13.78 41.29
C SER A 55 27.02 15.27 41.00
N LYS A 56 28.03 16.13 41.10
CA LYS A 56 27.95 17.56 40.80
C LYS A 56 27.71 17.84 39.31
N THR A 57 28.37 17.09 38.42
CA THR A 57 28.27 17.25 36.95
C THR A 57 26.90 16.83 36.43
N VAL A 58 26.31 15.79 37.02
CA VAL A 58 24.95 15.32 36.70
C VAL A 58 23.90 16.35 37.14
N VAL A 59 24.08 16.95 38.31
CA VAL A 59 23.16 17.94 38.89
C VAL A 59 23.16 19.26 38.12
N ASP A 60 24.33 19.71 37.67
CA ASP A 60 24.43 20.92 36.84
C ASP A 60 23.83 20.69 35.44
N THR A 61 23.95 19.46 34.91
CA THR A 61 23.26 19.04 33.68
C THR A 61 21.74 19.06 33.86
N LEU A 62 21.24 18.57 35.01
CA LEU A 62 19.82 18.56 35.38
C LEU A 62 19.22 19.97 35.45
N GLU A 63 19.88 20.89 36.14
CA GLU A 63 19.44 22.29 36.28
C GLU A 63 19.46 23.03 34.95
N THR A 64 20.42 22.71 34.08
CA THR A 64 20.51 23.27 32.73
C THR A 64 19.39 22.75 31.84
N THR A 65 19.10 21.44 31.85
CA THR A 65 18.01 20.86 31.05
C THR A 65 16.64 21.31 31.54
N LEU A 66 16.45 21.42 32.86
CA LEU A 66 15.22 21.94 33.46
C LEU A 66 15.02 23.44 33.19
N GLY A 67 16.09 24.23 33.18
CA GLY A 67 16.07 25.63 32.75
C GLY A 67 15.63 25.80 31.30
N ILE A 68 16.14 24.95 30.40
CA ILE A 68 15.71 24.90 28.99
C ILE A 68 14.21 24.53 28.90
N LEU A 69 13.75 23.55 29.69
CA LEU A 69 12.34 23.15 29.77
C LEU A 69 11.40 24.32 30.17
N LYS A 70 11.85 25.18 31.09
CA LYS A 70 11.11 26.37 31.53
C LYS A 70 11.05 27.47 30.46
N GLU A 71 12.12 27.62 29.66
CA GLU A 71 12.12 28.55 28.52
C GLU A 71 11.24 28.06 27.39
N VAL A 72 11.20 26.74 27.15
CA VAL A 72 10.43 26.11 26.08
C VAL A 72 8.93 26.03 26.42
N SER A 73 8.57 25.86 27.70
CA SER A 73 7.16 25.91 28.16
C SER A 73 6.54 27.31 28.17
N ALA A 74 7.31 28.35 27.85
CA ALA A 74 6.84 29.75 27.82
C ALA A 74 5.68 30.02 26.85
N ALA A 75 5.47 29.16 25.85
CA ALA A 75 4.32 29.25 24.95
C ALA A 75 2.98 28.86 25.62
N PHE A 76 3.01 28.24 26.81
CA PHE A 76 1.83 27.86 27.58
C PHE A 76 1.99 28.24 29.06
N PRO A 77 1.55 29.44 29.48
CA PRO A 77 1.84 30.01 30.80
C PRO A 77 1.50 29.13 32.01
N PRO A 78 0.39 28.35 32.03
CA PRO A 78 0.10 27.45 33.14
C PRO A 78 1.12 26.32 33.30
N LEU A 79 1.57 25.71 32.19
CA LEU A 79 2.58 24.64 32.19
C LEU A 79 3.95 25.21 32.53
N GLN A 80 4.26 26.42 32.08
CA GLN A 80 5.48 27.12 32.48
C GLN A 80 5.55 27.33 34.00
N ALA A 81 4.44 27.73 34.61
CA ALA A 81 4.33 27.88 36.05
C ALA A 81 4.51 26.54 36.78
N GLY A 82 3.84 25.47 36.31
CA GLY A 82 3.97 24.11 36.86
C GLY A 82 5.39 23.55 36.74
N VAL A 83 6.04 23.69 35.58
CA VAL A 83 7.44 23.29 35.36
C VAL A 83 8.37 24.12 36.25
N GLY A 84 8.15 25.43 36.35
CA GLY A 84 8.89 26.30 37.27
C GLY A 84 8.74 25.88 38.74
N GLY A 85 7.56 25.42 39.15
CA GLY A 85 7.29 24.90 40.48
C GLY A 85 8.02 23.58 40.78
N VAL A 86 8.04 22.64 39.84
CA VAL A 86 8.78 21.37 39.96
C VAL A 86 10.29 21.61 40.08
N ILE A 87 10.84 22.55 39.31
CA ILE A 87 12.27 22.93 39.37
C ILE A 87 12.62 23.44 40.76
N GLU A 88 11.76 24.28 41.33
CA GLU A 88 11.98 24.84 42.65
C GLU A 88 11.81 23.77 43.76
N CYS A 89 10.91 22.79 43.59
CA CYS A 89 10.80 21.64 44.50
C CYS A 89 12.07 20.79 44.51
N ILE A 90 12.67 20.53 43.35
CA ILE A 90 13.93 19.79 43.23
C ILE A 90 15.08 20.55 43.92
N ARG A 91 15.13 21.88 43.78
CA ARG A 91 16.11 22.74 44.47
C ARG A 91 15.96 22.73 45.99
N VAL A 92 14.71 22.78 46.49
CA VAL A 92 14.42 22.69 47.92
C VAL A 92 14.83 21.31 48.47
N TYR A 93 14.57 20.23 47.72
CA TYR A 93 14.93 18.88 48.14
C TYR A 93 16.45 18.61 48.13
N LYS A 94 17.20 19.20 47.20
CA LYS A 94 18.68 19.21 47.17
C LYS A 94 19.29 19.76 48.46
N LYS A 95 18.60 20.67 49.16
CA LYS A 95 19.01 21.19 50.48
C LYS A 95 18.73 20.22 51.63
N VAL A 96 17.84 19.24 51.48
CA VAL A 96 17.28 18.44 52.59
C VAL A 96 17.66 16.96 52.55
N SER A 97 17.83 16.36 51.37
CA SER A 97 18.17 14.93 51.24
C SER A 97 19.31 14.74 50.23
N GLY A 98 20.40 14.12 50.67
CA GLY A 98 21.57 13.82 49.83
C GLY A 98 21.41 12.62 48.89
N ASN A 99 20.18 12.23 48.50
CA ASN A 99 19.95 11.03 47.67
C ASN A 99 19.78 11.39 46.18
N THR A 100 20.91 11.42 45.47
CA THR A 100 21.06 11.98 44.11
C THR A 100 20.55 11.08 42.97
N GLU A 101 20.50 9.75 43.14
CA GLU A 101 20.11 8.80 42.08
C GLU A 101 18.60 8.79 41.79
N ALA A 102 17.75 8.83 42.82
CA ALA A 102 16.30 8.86 42.65
C ALA A 102 15.82 10.16 41.97
N LEU A 103 16.56 11.27 42.18
CA LEU A 103 16.32 12.55 41.53
C LEU A 103 16.72 12.55 40.06
N GLN A 104 17.81 11.86 39.71
CA GLN A 104 18.28 11.73 38.34
C GLN A 104 17.29 10.93 37.49
N VAL A 105 16.81 9.79 37.97
CA VAL A 105 15.80 8.98 37.29
C VAL A 105 14.48 9.73 37.12
N LEU A 106 14.05 10.50 38.14
CA LEU A 106 12.84 11.30 38.08
C LEU A 106 12.94 12.43 37.03
N ALA A 107 14.10 13.10 36.97
CA ALA A 107 14.33 14.18 36.03
C ALA A 107 14.53 13.69 34.59
N GLU A 108 15.23 12.58 34.36
CA GLU A 108 15.34 11.97 33.03
C GLU A 108 13.97 11.53 32.49
N ASP A 109 13.11 10.97 33.35
CA ASP A 109 11.73 10.61 33.01
C ASP A 109 10.90 11.85 32.68
N LEU A 110 10.98 12.90 33.51
CA LEU A 110 10.31 14.19 33.27
C LEU A 110 10.78 14.88 31.98
N ILE A 111 12.07 14.83 31.65
CA ILE A 111 12.65 15.41 30.43
C ILE A 111 12.13 14.66 29.19
N LYS A 112 12.23 13.32 29.17
CA LYS A 112 11.72 12.51 28.05
C LYS A 112 10.24 12.77 27.79
N LYS A 113 9.46 12.92 28.85
CA LYS A 113 8.00 13.02 28.77
C LYS A 113 7.50 14.45 28.54
N THR A 114 8.25 15.46 28.95
CA THR A 114 7.93 16.87 28.61
C THR A 114 8.28 17.18 27.15
N ASN A 115 9.36 16.61 26.62
CA ASN A 115 9.65 16.64 25.18
C ASN A 115 8.51 16.01 24.36
N TYR A 116 7.89 14.95 24.87
CA TYR A 116 6.73 14.29 24.27
C TYR A 116 5.45 15.16 24.32
N LEU A 117 5.21 15.87 25.41
CA LEU A 117 4.10 16.84 25.52
C LEU A 117 4.32 18.08 24.64
N GLN A 118 5.57 18.54 24.51
CA GLN A 118 5.95 19.64 23.62
C GLN A 118 5.74 19.29 22.14
N MET A 119 6.16 18.09 21.70
CA MET A 119 5.93 17.60 20.34
C MET A 119 4.44 17.62 19.95
N ARG A 120 3.54 17.57 20.95
CA ARG A 120 2.10 17.59 20.78
C ARG A 120 1.45 18.96 20.99
N LEU A 121 2.05 19.85 21.77
CA LEU A 121 1.65 21.27 21.86
C LEU A 121 1.99 22.03 20.57
N GLU A 122 2.99 21.56 19.81
CA GLU A 122 3.31 22.07 18.47
C GLU A 122 2.39 21.50 17.37
N GLN A 123 1.63 20.43 17.65
CA GLN A 123 0.58 19.88 16.78
C GLN A 123 -0.79 20.44 17.24
N ASP A 124 -1.21 21.55 16.64
CA ASP A 124 -2.34 22.40 17.07
C ASP A 124 -3.75 21.77 16.78
N ASP A 125 -3.92 20.47 17.06
CA ASP A 125 -5.14 19.68 16.82
C ASP A 125 -5.74 19.07 18.11
N MET A 126 -5.42 19.67 19.27
CA MET A 126 -5.94 19.25 20.57
C MET A 126 -7.34 19.81 20.82
N ASP A 127 -8.30 18.92 21.12
CA ASP A 127 -9.68 19.27 21.47
C ASP A 127 -9.78 20.00 22.84
N PRO A 128 -10.91 20.67 23.14
CA PRO A 128 -11.08 21.40 24.41
C PRO A 128 -10.90 20.54 25.67
N SER A 129 -11.19 19.24 25.58
CA SER A 129 -11.02 18.28 26.68
C SER A 129 -9.55 17.97 26.95
N GLY A 130 -8.74 17.81 25.90
CA GLY A 130 -7.29 17.66 25.98
C GLY A 130 -6.62 18.93 26.52
N MET A 131 -7.10 20.09 26.10
CA MET A 131 -6.63 21.39 26.61
C MET A 131 -6.97 21.58 28.10
N GLN A 132 -8.18 21.20 28.53
CA GLN A 132 -8.57 21.24 29.93
C GLN A 132 -7.75 20.27 30.78
N SER A 133 -7.48 19.06 30.28
CA SER A 133 -6.64 18.08 30.97
C SER A 133 -5.21 18.58 31.18
N ILE A 134 -4.63 19.31 30.21
CA ILE A 134 -3.32 19.97 30.36
C ILE A 134 -3.39 21.11 31.39
N LYS A 135 -4.49 21.89 31.41
CA LYS A 135 -4.70 22.93 32.42
C LYS A 135 -4.85 22.36 33.83
N ASP A 136 -5.57 21.25 33.98
CA ASP A 136 -5.77 20.55 35.26
C ASP A 136 -4.44 19.99 35.77
N LEU A 137 -3.66 19.36 34.88
CA LEU A 137 -2.30 18.90 35.19
C LEU A 137 -1.39 20.06 35.63
N ALA A 138 -1.44 21.18 34.93
CA ALA A 138 -0.69 22.39 35.29
C ALA A 138 -1.15 22.98 36.63
N GLY A 139 -2.45 22.97 36.92
CA GLY A 139 -3.05 23.42 38.17
C GLY A 139 -2.62 22.57 39.36
N GLU A 140 -2.63 21.24 39.22
CA GLU A 140 -2.15 20.33 40.25
C GLU A 140 -0.64 20.45 40.50
N LEU A 141 0.18 20.54 39.45
CA LEU A 141 1.63 20.77 39.60
C LEU A 141 1.91 22.06 40.39
N ASN A 142 1.14 23.12 40.17
CA ASN A 142 1.21 24.36 40.94
C ASN A 142 0.72 24.19 42.39
N ARG A 143 -0.35 23.44 42.62
CA ARG A 143 -0.85 23.13 43.98
C ARG A 143 0.23 22.40 44.79
N ILE A 144 0.84 21.39 44.20
CA ILE A 144 1.89 20.57 44.81
C ILE A 144 3.14 21.41 45.09
N TYR A 145 3.54 22.30 44.17
CA TYR A 145 4.62 23.28 44.43
C TYR A 145 4.34 24.14 45.65
N ASN A 146 3.12 24.67 45.77
CA ASN A 146 2.75 25.52 46.89
C ASN A 146 2.75 24.76 48.22
N ASP A 147 2.37 23.48 48.22
CA ASP A 147 2.37 22.64 49.44
C ASP A 147 3.81 22.33 49.91
N VAL A 148 4.72 22.04 48.99
CA VAL A 148 6.16 21.84 49.29
C VAL A 148 6.81 23.14 49.79
N LYS A 149 6.49 24.27 49.16
CA LYS A 149 7.02 25.60 49.53
C LYS A 149 6.53 26.08 50.90
N LYS A 150 5.27 25.82 51.25
CA LYS A 150 4.74 26.15 52.59
C LYS A 150 5.49 25.40 53.69
N GLN A 151 5.86 24.15 53.45
CA GLN A 151 6.52 23.30 54.44
C GLN A 151 8.03 23.52 54.53
N SER A 152 8.69 24.04 53.48
CA SER A 152 10.11 24.45 53.56
C SER A 152 10.35 25.65 54.50
N ASN A 153 9.30 26.36 54.89
CA ASN A 153 9.34 27.50 55.81
C ASN A 153 9.00 27.13 57.27
N ILE A 154 8.61 25.88 57.55
CA ILE A 154 8.33 25.40 58.91
C ILE A 154 9.67 24.93 59.53
N GLY A 155 10.00 25.44 60.71
CA GLY A 155 11.36 25.53 61.25
C GLY A 155 12.14 24.22 61.49
N LYS A 156 13.46 24.40 61.67
CA LYS A 156 14.54 23.42 61.84
C LYS A 156 14.46 22.50 63.09
N SER A 157 13.32 21.88 63.37
CA SER A 157 13.20 20.98 64.53
C SER A 157 12.73 19.60 64.07
N ASN A 158 13.58 18.59 64.32
CA ASN A 158 13.50 17.17 63.92
C ASN A 158 13.80 16.82 62.45
N LYS A 159 15.10 16.85 62.11
CA LYS A 159 15.67 16.46 60.80
C LYS A 159 15.28 15.07 60.28
N ILE A 160 15.02 14.09 61.16
CA ILE A 160 14.79 12.69 60.77
C ILE A 160 13.31 12.44 60.43
N LEU A 161 12.37 12.91 61.26
CA LEU A 161 10.92 12.81 60.99
C LEU A 161 10.53 13.55 59.71
N HIS A 162 11.18 14.70 59.49
CA HIS A 162 10.95 15.58 58.34
C HIS A 162 11.46 14.98 57.01
N GLN A 163 12.45 14.09 57.04
CA GLN A 163 12.97 13.40 55.85
C GLN A 163 12.02 12.30 55.37
N THR A 164 11.42 11.54 56.29
CA THR A 164 10.45 10.48 55.97
C THR A 164 9.14 11.06 55.42
N GLU A 165 8.60 12.12 56.05
CA GLU A 165 7.38 12.78 55.57
C GLU A 165 7.54 13.43 54.19
N ILE A 166 8.71 14.03 53.91
CA ILE A 166 9.01 14.58 52.58
C ILE A 166 9.17 13.44 51.56
N GLY A 167 9.81 12.33 51.93
CA GLY A 167 9.93 11.14 51.09
C GLY A 167 8.58 10.52 50.71
N ASP A 168 7.67 10.38 51.66
CA ASP A 168 6.32 9.81 51.45
C ASP A 168 5.46 10.71 50.57
N LYS A 169 5.53 12.03 50.75
CA LYS A 169 4.85 13.00 49.89
C LYS A 169 5.43 13.01 48.47
N ILE A 170 6.73 12.78 48.30
CA ILE A 170 7.34 12.62 46.97
C ILE A 170 6.94 11.30 46.31
N GLN A 171 6.75 10.21 47.06
CA GLN A 171 6.17 8.98 46.52
C GLN A 171 4.71 9.18 46.11
N SER A 172 3.95 9.95 46.90
CA SER A 172 2.59 10.39 46.53
C SER A 172 2.61 11.22 45.24
N PHE A 173 3.52 12.18 45.14
CA PHE A 173 3.76 12.98 43.92
C PHE A 173 4.09 12.09 42.72
N LYS A 174 5.00 11.13 42.88
CA LYS A 174 5.36 10.16 41.83
C LYS A 174 4.16 9.30 41.41
N LYS A 175 3.28 8.93 42.35
CA LYS A 175 2.07 8.14 42.09
C LYS A 175 1.01 8.95 41.35
N GLU A 176 0.79 10.20 41.76
CA GLU A 176 -0.19 11.11 41.18
C GLU A 176 0.23 11.56 39.76
N LEU A 177 1.52 11.87 39.58
CA LEU A 177 2.10 12.17 38.27
C LEU A 177 1.98 10.98 37.32
N ARG A 178 2.28 9.75 37.77
CA ARG A 178 2.04 8.53 36.97
C ARG A 178 0.57 8.32 36.60
N LYS A 179 -0.38 8.62 37.51
CA LYS A 179 -1.83 8.49 37.27
C LYS A 179 -2.29 9.43 36.15
N HIS A 180 -1.94 10.70 36.24
CA HIS A 180 -2.33 11.69 35.22
C HIS A 180 -1.63 11.47 33.89
N MET A 181 -0.39 10.98 33.92
CA MET A 181 0.32 10.52 32.72
C MET A 181 -0.35 9.32 32.04
N LYS A 182 -0.91 8.38 32.81
CA LYS A 182 -1.70 7.25 32.27
C LYS A 182 -2.95 7.76 31.56
N ASN A 183 -3.59 8.81 32.09
CA ASN A 183 -4.74 9.47 31.47
C ASN A 183 -4.35 10.22 30.18
N ALA A 184 -3.22 10.94 30.15
CA ALA A 184 -2.71 11.58 28.94
C ALA A 184 -2.35 10.56 27.85
N LYS A 185 -1.73 9.43 28.21
CA LYS A 185 -1.49 8.29 27.30
C LYS A 185 -2.79 7.66 26.79
N SER A 186 -3.86 7.64 27.60
CA SER A 186 -5.18 7.16 27.15
C SER A 186 -5.82 8.05 26.07
N LEU A 187 -5.52 9.36 26.05
CA LEU A 187 -5.95 10.31 25.03
C LEU A 187 -5.13 10.22 23.71
N LEU A 188 -3.92 9.65 23.77
CA LEU A 188 -3.09 9.27 22.60
C LEU A 188 -3.60 8.00 21.95
N ASN A 189 -3.90 7.01 22.79
CA ASN A 189 -4.64 5.83 22.35
C ASN A 189 -5.99 6.23 21.73
N GLY A 190 -6.55 7.42 21.99
CA GLY A 190 -7.78 7.89 21.35
C GLY A 190 -7.70 7.96 19.83
N GLN A 191 -6.65 8.56 19.26
CA GLN A 191 -6.49 8.65 17.80
C GLN A 191 -6.13 7.31 17.18
N GLU A 192 -5.26 6.52 17.84
CA GLU A 192 -4.96 5.15 17.40
C GLU A 192 -6.20 4.25 17.48
N LYS A 193 -7.05 4.38 18.49
CA LYS A 193 -8.34 3.67 18.60
C LYS A 193 -9.32 4.12 17.52
N VAL A 194 -9.37 5.42 17.21
CA VAL A 194 -10.20 5.96 16.13
C VAL A 194 -9.73 5.40 14.78
N LEU A 195 -8.44 5.46 14.49
CA LEU A 195 -7.85 4.90 13.26
C LEU A 195 -8.01 3.38 13.20
N PHE A 196 -7.85 2.68 14.33
CA PHE A 196 -8.08 1.24 14.42
C PHE A 196 -9.54 0.91 14.11
N ALA A 197 -10.51 1.63 14.70
CA ALA A 197 -11.93 1.46 14.42
C ALA A 197 -12.26 1.72 12.94
N ILE A 198 -11.71 2.78 12.35
CA ILE A 198 -11.84 3.03 10.90
C ILE A 198 -11.23 1.86 10.11
N SER A 199 -10.03 1.40 10.46
CA SER A 199 -9.36 0.31 9.74
C SER A 199 -10.10 -1.04 9.83
N GLN A 200 -10.93 -1.26 10.86
CA GLN A 200 -11.80 -2.44 10.92
C GLN A 200 -12.89 -2.40 9.82
N ASN A 201 -13.36 -1.21 9.44
CA ASN A 201 -14.39 -1.06 8.40
C ASN A 201 -13.82 -1.16 6.98
N ILE A 202 -12.54 -0.79 6.76
CA ILE A 202 -11.94 -0.70 5.42
C ILE A 202 -10.64 -1.48 5.25
N GLY A 203 -10.31 -2.38 6.18
CA GLY A 203 -9.01 -3.06 6.23
C GLY A 203 -8.64 -3.78 4.93
N GLU A 204 -9.61 -4.45 4.30
CA GLU A 204 -9.41 -5.11 3.00
C GLU A 204 -9.13 -4.12 1.85
N LEU A 205 -9.81 -2.96 1.85
CA LEU A 205 -9.65 -1.92 0.84
C LEU A 205 -8.29 -1.21 0.94
N LEU A 206 -7.68 -1.19 2.14
CA LEU A 206 -6.39 -0.55 2.39
C LEU A 206 -5.16 -1.38 2.00
N LYS A 207 -5.34 -2.69 1.73
CA LYS A 207 -4.27 -3.56 1.22
C LYS A 207 -3.71 -3.02 -0.11
N GLY A 208 -2.40 -3.18 -0.34
CA GLY A 208 -1.74 -2.75 -1.58
C GLY A 208 -1.45 -1.23 -1.74
N SER A 209 -2.07 -0.36 -0.93
CA SER A 209 -2.03 1.12 -1.04
C SER A 209 -0.66 1.81 -0.85
N GLN A 210 0.43 1.05 -0.68
CA GLN A 210 1.81 1.54 -0.51
C GLN A 210 2.77 1.00 -1.57
N TYR A 211 2.28 0.33 -2.62
CA TYR A 211 3.17 -0.15 -3.67
C TYR A 211 3.61 1.00 -4.58
N THR A 212 4.89 1.35 -4.58
CA THR A 212 5.47 2.33 -5.50
C THR A 212 6.60 1.68 -6.31
N ARG A 213 6.37 1.49 -7.62
CA ARG A 213 7.30 0.86 -8.59
C ARG A 213 8.30 1.84 -9.19
N HIS A 214 7.97 3.11 -9.17
CA HIS A 214 8.67 4.11 -9.97
C HIS A 214 9.86 4.67 -9.21
N GLN A 215 10.97 4.81 -9.92
CA GLN A 215 12.11 5.59 -9.46
C GLN A 215 11.80 7.09 -9.58
N HIS A 216 12.54 7.90 -8.82
CA HIS A 216 12.53 9.35 -8.98
C HIS A 216 13.18 9.75 -10.31
N CYS A 217 12.93 10.98 -10.75
CA CYS A 217 13.66 11.60 -11.85
C CYS A 217 15.15 11.58 -11.54
N LEU A 218 15.98 11.35 -12.56
CA LEU A 218 17.42 11.52 -12.42
C LEU A 218 17.71 12.95 -11.97
N GLU A 219 18.58 13.10 -10.98
CA GLU A 219 18.99 14.42 -10.51
C GLU A 219 19.51 15.25 -11.69
N GLY A 220 19.02 16.49 -11.80
CA GLY A 220 19.35 17.34 -12.94
C GLY A 220 18.31 17.38 -14.05
N THR A 221 17.40 16.40 -14.12
CA THR A 221 16.40 16.29 -15.20
C THR A 221 15.01 16.76 -14.78
N ARG A 222 14.17 17.16 -15.75
CA ARG A 222 12.78 17.60 -15.54
C ARG A 222 12.63 18.76 -14.54
N LYS A 223 13.69 19.52 -14.29
CA LYS A 223 13.76 20.54 -13.23
C LYS A 223 12.63 21.54 -13.32
N ARG A 224 12.47 22.18 -14.48
CA ARG A 224 11.44 23.22 -14.69
C ARG A 224 10.03 22.69 -14.43
N ILE A 225 9.75 21.45 -14.81
CA ILE A 225 8.46 20.80 -14.59
C ILE A 225 8.23 20.57 -13.09
N LEU A 226 9.23 20.04 -12.39
CA LEU A 226 9.16 19.81 -10.95
C LEU A 226 9.05 21.11 -10.16
N GLU A 227 9.78 22.15 -10.57
CA GLU A 227 9.70 23.50 -10.01
C GLU A 227 8.30 24.11 -10.20
N ASN A 228 7.71 23.96 -11.38
CA ASN A 228 6.33 24.42 -11.64
C ASN A 228 5.30 23.69 -10.77
N ILE A 229 5.45 22.36 -10.62
CA ILE A 229 4.58 21.54 -9.77
C ILE A 229 4.73 21.95 -8.30
N GLN A 230 5.97 22.14 -7.85
CA GLN A 230 6.26 22.60 -6.49
C GLN A 230 5.65 23.97 -6.23
N HIS A 231 5.87 24.93 -7.13
CA HIS A 231 5.32 26.28 -7.03
C HIS A 231 3.79 26.27 -6.96
N TRP A 232 3.12 25.48 -7.80
CA TRP A 232 1.66 25.31 -7.76
C TRP A 232 1.17 24.73 -6.42
N ALA A 233 1.88 23.74 -5.89
CA ALA A 233 1.50 23.06 -4.65
C ALA A 233 1.71 23.95 -3.41
N GLU A 234 2.72 24.82 -3.44
CA GLU A 234 3.08 25.72 -2.34
C GLU A 234 2.32 27.06 -2.36
N THR A 235 1.66 27.39 -3.48
CA THR A 235 0.98 28.69 -3.64
C THR A 235 -0.50 28.62 -3.26
N PRO A 236 -0.95 29.37 -2.22
CA PRO A 236 -2.36 29.50 -1.90
C PRO A 236 -3.11 30.24 -3.03
N GLY A 237 -4.35 29.83 -3.31
CA GLY A 237 -5.19 30.48 -4.33
C GLY A 237 -4.96 30.05 -5.77
N GLU A 238 -3.86 29.35 -6.07
CA GLU A 238 -3.70 28.58 -7.31
C GLU A 238 -4.77 27.48 -7.44
N SER A 239 -4.91 26.91 -8.64
CA SER A 239 -5.87 25.85 -8.94
C SER A 239 -5.84 24.70 -7.90
N THR A 240 -6.98 24.07 -7.65
CA THR A 240 -7.09 22.99 -6.65
C THR A 240 -6.57 21.67 -7.22
N GLY A 241 -6.80 21.42 -8.51
CA GLY A 241 -6.23 20.31 -9.27
C GLY A 241 -5.11 20.75 -10.20
N TYR A 242 -4.18 19.83 -10.47
CA TYR A 242 -3.16 19.93 -11.52
C TYR A 242 -3.05 18.58 -12.22
N TRP A 243 -3.40 18.52 -13.50
CA TRP A 243 -3.39 17.29 -14.29
C TRP A 243 -2.25 17.29 -15.31
N ILE A 244 -1.29 16.38 -15.10
CA ILE A 244 -0.21 16.11 -16.05
C ILE A 244 -0.64 14.98 -16.96
N TRP A 245 -0.75 15.27 -18.25
CA TRP A 245 -1.10 14.25 -19.24
C TRP A 245 -0.06 14.13 -20.34
N GLY A 246 0.00 12.95 -20.94
CA GLY A 246 0.98 12.65 -21.98
C GLY A 246 0.95 11.18 -22.39
N MET A 247 1.61 10.84 -23.49
CA MET A 247 1.62 9.49 -24.03
C MET A 247 2.42 8.55 -23.11
N ALA A 248 2.28 7.26 -23.38
CA ALA A 248 3.07 6.22 -22.75
C ALA A 248 4.57 6.55 -22.85
N GLY A 249 5.34 6.31 -21.79
CA GLY A 249 6.80 6.43 -21.85
C GLY A 249 7.38 7.84 -21.79
N THR A 250 6.57 8.86 -21.48
CA THR A 250 7.03 10.25 -21.32
C THR A 250 7.56 10.58 -19.91
N GLY A 251 7.41 9.68 -18.94
CA GLY A 251 7.95 9.82 -17.58
C GLY A 251 6.98 10.40 -16.53
N LYS A 252 5.66 10.41 -16.79
CA LYS A 252 4.64 10.93 -15.86
C LYS A 252 4.74 10.37 -14.43
N SER A 253 4.77 9.04 -14.29
CA SER A 253 4.86 8.40 -12.97
C SER A 253 6.18 8.67 -12.26
N THR A 254 7.27 8.83 -13.00
CA THR A 254 8.58 9.28 -12.47
C THR A 254 8.51 10.72 -11.95
N ILE A 255 7.81 11.61 -12.66
CA ILE A 255 7.55 12.99 -12.22
C ILE A 255 6.67 12.99 -10.96
N ALA A 256 5.57 12.23 -10.92
CA ALA A 256 4.70 12.11 -9.75
C ALA A 256 5.45 11.58 -8.51
N MET A 257 6.36 10.63 -8.71
CA MET A 257 7.21 10.10 -7.64
C MET A 257 8.19 11.15 -7.10
N SER A 258 8.83 11.92 -7.97
CA SER A 258 9.67 13.05 -7.59
C SER A 258 8.87 14.14 -6.85
N ALA A 259 7.67 14.47 -7.34
CA ALA A 259 6.79 15.41 -6.68
C ALA A 259 6.42 14.95 -5.26
N CYS A 260 6.10 13.66 -5.07
CA CYS A 260 5.87 13.10 -3.74
C CYS A 260 7.08 13.30 -2.79
N LYS A 261 8.31 13.15 -3.29
CA LYS A 261 9.52 13.42 -2.50
C LYS A 261 9.63 14.89 -2.12
N ILE A 262 9.46 15.78 -3.09
CA ILE A 262 9.49 17.24 -2.88
C ILE A 262 8.45 17.65 -1.83
N PHE A 263 7.21 17.18 -1.93
CA PHE A 263 6.13 17.52 -0.99
C PHE A 263 6.33 16.95 0.42
N LYS A 264 7.11 15.88 0.59
CA LYS A 264 7.51 15.38 1.92
C LYS A 264 8.56 16.25 2.58
N GLU A 265 9.42 16.88 1.77
CA GLU A 265 10.57 17.67 2.22
C GLU A 265 10.25 19.19 2.31
N SER A 266 9.18 19.66 1.66
CA SER A 266 8.77 21.07 1.62
C SER A 266 8.38 21.64 3.00
N GLU A 267 8.66 22.92 3.23
CA GLU A 267 8.21 23.69 4.40
C GLU A 267 6.84 24.37 4.20
N GLU A 268 6.36 24.48 2.95
CA GLU A 268 5.15 25.23 2.56
C GLU A 268 4.00 24.32 2.06
N CYS A 269 4.27 23.05 1.76
CA CYS A 269 3.24 22.04 1.47
C CYS A 269 3.57 20.70 2.13
N ALA A 270 2.57 19.81 2.20
CA ALA A 270 2.72 18.50 2.81
C ALA A 270 2.00 17.41 2.00
N LEU A 271 2.70 16.33 1.66
CA LEU A 271 2.07 15.14 1.09
C LEU A 271 1.21 14.44 2.16
N VAL A 272 -0.11 14.46 2.00
CA VAL A 272 -1.06 13.86 2.97
C VAL A 272 -1.62 12.52 2.50
N ALA A 273 -1.69 12.30 1.19
CA ALA A 273 -2.08 11.03 0.61
C ALA A 273 -1.46 10.83 -0.78
N SER A 274 -1.34 9.57 -1.18
CA SER A 274 -1.01 9.21 -2.55
C SER A 274 -1.69 7.90 -2.95
N PHE A 275 -2.03 7.74 -4.22
CA PHE A 275 -2.51 6.49 -4.79
C PHE A 275 -1.90 6.34 -6.18
N PHE A 276 -1.20 5.22 -6.41
CA PHE A 276 -0.54 4.93 -7.68
C PHE A 276 -1.29 3.80 -8.35
N CYS A 277 -2.03 4.12 -9.42
CA CYS A 277 -2.80 3.11 -10.13
C CYS A 277 -1.86 2.17 -10.88
N SER A 278 -2.24 0.89 -10.98
CA SER A 278 -1.45 -0.08 -11.76
C SER A 278 -2.28 -1.24 -12.24
N ARG A 279 -2.23 -1.54 -13.55
CA ARG A 279 -2.98 -2.68 -14.14
C ARG A 279 -2.54 -4.05 -13.57
N GLN A 280 -1.28 -4.12 -13.14
CA GLN A 280 -0.65 -5.34 -12.63
C GLN A 280 -0.86 -5.55 -11.13
N ILE A 281 -1.43 -4.59 -10.40
CA ILE A 281 -1.72 -4.76 -8.97
C ILE A 281 -3.21 -4.61 -8.79
N GLU A 282 -3.87 -5.67 -8.35
CA GLU A 282 -5.34 -5.70 -8.22
C GLU A 282 -5.85 -4.55 -7.35
N GLU A 283 -5.20 -4.29 -6.22
CA GLU A 283 -5.56 -3.24 -5.29
C GLU A 283 -5.31 -1.82 -5.82
N CYS A 284 -4.47 -1.68 -6.86
CA CYS A 284 -4.17 -0.40 -7.50
C CYS A 284 -4.96 -0.17 -8.79
N ARG A 285 -5.66 -1.17 -9.34
CA ARG A 285 -6.53 -0.98 -10.51
C ARG A 285 -8.00 -0.83 -10.16
N ASP A 286 -8.38 -1.14 -8.92
CA ASP A 286 -9.76 -1.10 -8.43
C ASP A 286 -10.16 0.33 -8.00
N TYR A 287 -11.09 0.93 -8.74
CA TYR A 287 -11.56 2.30 -8.48
C TYR A 287 -12.26 2.43 -7.12
N GLN A 288 -12.86 1.35 -6.59
CA GLN A 288 -13.58 1.37 -5.31
C GLN A 288 -12.65 1.62 -4.13
N ARG A 289 -11.33 1.43 -4.31
CA ARG A 289 -10.32 1.64 -3.26
C ARG A 289 -9.80 3.07 -3.20
N ILE A 290 -9.99 3.89 -4.23
CA ILE A 290 -9.41 5.23 -4.32
C ILE A 290 -9.91 6.10 -3.15
N ILE A 291 -11.22 6.34 -3.07
CA ILE A 291 -11.79 7.27 -2.09
C ILE A 291 -11.61 6.78 -0.64
N PRO A 292 -11.88 5.50 -0.29
CA PRO A 292 -11.62 4.98 1.05
C PRO A 292 -10.14 5.11 1.45
N THR A 293 -9.21 4.80 0.55
CA THR A 293 -7.76 4.94 0.83
C THR A 293 -7.36 6.39 1.07
N LEU A 294 -7.85 7.33 0.26
CA LEU A 294 -7.59 8.75 0.47
C LEU A 294 -8.14 9.24 1.81
N SER A 295 -9.38 8.89 2.15
CA SER A 295 -10.00 9.27 3.42
C SER A 295 -9.22 8.75 4.63
N TYR A 296 -8.75 7.49 4.57
CA TYR A 296 -7.93 6.92 5.64
C TYR A 296 -6.58 7.62 5.78
N LYS A 297 -5.89 7.90 4.67
CA LYS A 297 -4.60 8.62 4.69
C LYS A 297 -4.76 10.05 5.22
N LEU A 298 -5.86 10.73 4.89
CA LEU A 298 -6.22 12.02 5.49
C LEU A 298 -6.48 11.90 6.99
N ALA A 299 -7.23 10.88 7.44
CA ALA A 299 -7.49 10.64 8.87
C ALA A 299 -6.20 10.37 9.67
N ARG A 300 -5.19 9.74 9.05
CA ARG A 300 -3.88 9.56 9.68
C ARG A 300 -3.14 10.89 9.90
N THR A 301 -3.42 11.87 9.06
CA THR A 301 -2.77 13.18 9.08
C THR A 301 -3.53 14.16 9.97
N PHE A 302 -4.86 14.22 9.84
CA PHE A 302 -5.73 15.18 10.51
C PHE A 302 -6.63 14.50 11.53
N ARG A 303 -6.47 14.82 12.83
CA ARG A 303 -7.25 14.17 13.90
C ARG A 303 -8.73 14.53 13.81
N ARG A 304 -9.07 15.79 13.51
CA ARG A 304 -10.47 16.20 13.34
C ARG A 304 -11.15 15.48 12.19
N PHE A 305 -10.44 15.32 11.08
CA PHE A 305 -10.90 14.50 9.98
C PHE A 305 -11.15 13.06 10.45
N ALA A 306 -10.22 12.47 11.21
CA ALA A 306 -10.38 11.12 11.73
C ALA A 306 -11.60 10.95 12.65
N VAL A 307 -11.84 11.91 13.54
CA VAL A 307 -13.00 11.89 14.44
C VAL A 307 -14.31 12.02 13.66
N ALA A 308 -14.39 12.96 12.72
CA ALA A 308 -15.56 13.11 11.85
C ALA A 308 -15.80 11.85 11.01
N LEU A 309 -14.75 11.31 10.40
CA LEU A 309 -14.80 10.08 9.61
C LEU A 309 -15.27 8.88 10.43
N LYS A 310 -14.80 8.73 11.68
CA LYS A 310 -15.28 7.67 12.57
C LYS A 310 -16.78 7.80 12.84
N GLY A 311 -17.27 9.01 13.12
CA GLY A 311 -18.71 9.22 13.33
C GLY A 311 -19.56 8.80 12.12
N ILE A 312 -19.02 8.93 10.92
CA ILE A 312 -19.67 8.49 9.68
C ILE A 312 -19.71 6.97 9.59
N TYR A 313 -18.60 6.27 9.90
CA TYR A 313 -18.58 4.80 9.97
C TYR A 313 -19.42 4.23 11.11
N ASP A 314 -19.51 4.93 12.25
CA ASP A 314 -20.37 4.52 13.37
C ASP A 314 -21.86 4.59 12.97
N ALA A 315 -22.24 5.53 12.08
CA ALA A 315 -23.60 5.69 11.57
C ALA A 315 -23.92 4.77 10.36
N ASP A 316 -22.90 4.43 9.57
CA ASP A 316 -23.03 3.62 8.36
C ASP A 316 -21.72 2.86 8.12
N SER A 317 -21.66 1.60 8.56
CA SER A 317 -20.46 0.76 8.43
C SER A 317 -20.10 0.46 6.98
N ASP A 318 -21.10 0.45 6.09
CA ASP A 318 -20.97 -0.02 4.71
C ASP A 318 -20.70 1.13 3.73
N ILE A 319 -20.56 2.36 4.21
CA ILE A 319 -20.33 3.56 3.38
C ILE A 319 -19.16 3.41 2.40
N ALA A 320 -18.11 2.67 2.76
CA ALA A 320 -16.95 2.42 1.90
C ALA A 320 -17.22 1.42 0.75
N LEU A 321 -18.36 0.75 0.76
CA LEU A 321 -18.81 -0.18 -0.28
C LEU A 321 -19.88 0.43 -1.20
N LYS A 322 -20.36 1.65 -0.87
CA LYS A 322 -21.36 2.37 -1.67
C LYS A 322 -20.77 3.02 -2.91
N GLU A 323 -21.63 3.57 -3.76
CA GLU A 323 -21.22 4.25 -5.00
C GLU A 323 -20.27 5.43 -4.72
N PRO A 324 -19.25 5.66 -5.57
CA PRO A 324 -18.20 6.65 -5.29
C PRO A 324 -18.71 8.08 -5.09
N GLY A 325 -19.85 8.45 -5.67
CA GLY A 325 -20.48 9.75 -5.43
C GLY A 325 -20.83 9.98 -3.96
N GLU A 326 -21.43 8.98 -3.30
CA GLU A 326 -21.72 9.05 -1.87
C GLU A 326 -20.42 9.00 -1.05
N GLN A 327 -19.44 8.20 -1.49
CA GLN A 327 -18.13 8.14 -0.85
C GLN A 327 -17.40 9.48 -0.86
N VAL A 328 -17.35 10.21 -1.99
CA VAL A 328 -16.70 11.53 -2.05
C VAL A 328 -17.38 12.50 -1.10
N GLN A 329 -18.72 12.53 -1.10
CA GLN A 329 -19.48 13.43 -0.26
C GLN A 329 -19.28 13.12 1.24
N ARG A 330 -19.44 11.86 1.64
CA ARG A 330 -19.41 11.45 3.06
C ARG A 330 -18.00 11.15 3.58
N LEU A 331 -17.10 10.57 2.80
CA LEU A 331 -15.76 10.19 3.27
C LEU A 331 -14.70 11.26 3.05
N LEU A 332 -14.91 12.20 2.13
CA LEU A 332 -13.96 13.31 1.88
C LEU A 332 -14.56 14.66 2.27
N VAL A 333 -15.62 15.10 1.62
CA VAL A 333 -16.15 16.48 1.74
C VAL A 333 -16.64 16.78 3.16
N GLU A 334 -17.47 15.93 3.74
CA GLU A 334 -18.03 16.14 5.08
C GLU A 334 -16.95 16.19 6.19
N PRO A 335 -16.04 15.21 6.30
CA PRO A 335 -14.93 15.27 7.25
C PRO A 335 -13.97 16.43 7.00
N TRP A 336 -13.78 16.84 5.74
CA TRP A 336 -12.93 17.98 5.40
C TRP A 336 -13.43 19.29 5.99
N LYS A 337 -14.75 19.49 6.07
CA LYS A 337 -15.35 20.68 6.72
C LYS A 337 -14.93 20.82 8.18
N ALA A 338 -14.68 19.72 8.89
CA ALA A 338 -14.22 19.75 10.28
C ALA A 338 -12.76 20.22 10.44
N VAL A 339 -12.00 20.23 9.34
CA VAL A 339 -10.61 20.71 9.26
C VAL A 339 -10.57 22.21 8.95
N LEU A 340 -11.47 22.68 8.09
CA LEU A 340 -11.60 24.07 7.64
C LEU A 340 -12.00 24.99 8.79
N GLY A 341 -11.04 25.79 9.28
CA GLY A 341 -11.24 26.73 10.41
C GLY A 341 -10.32 26.47 11.60
N PHE A 342 -9.60 25.34 11.60
CA PHE A 342 -8.63 25.00 12.64
C PHE A 342 -7.23 24.71 12.09
N GLN A 343 -7.08 24.65 10.76
CA GLN A 343 -5.79 24.70 10.11
C GLN A 343 -5.11 26.05 10.37
N LYS A 344 -4.26 26.07 11.40
CA LYS A 344 -3.14 27.01 11.52
C LYS A 344 -1.89 26.50 10.79
N GLU A 345 -1.98 25.35 10.13
CA GLU A 345 -0.88 24.79 9.37
C GLU A 345 -0.44 25.79 8.31
N LYS A 346 0.85 26.11 8.31
CA LYS A 346 1.45 26.90 7.22
C LYS A 346 1.47 26.12 5.90
N LYS A 347 1.33 24.78 5.96
CA LYS A 347 1.53 23.90 4.82
C LYS A 347 0.22 23.57 4.12
N LEU A 348 0.20 23.73 2.80
CA LEU A 348 -0.92 23.26 1.98
C LEU A 348 -0.88 21.73 1.83
N PRO A 349 -1.98 21.01 2.13
CA PRO A 349 -2.03 19.56 1.98
C PRO A 349 -2.18 19.15 0.51
N VAL A 350 -1.38 18.16 0.09
CA VAL A 350 -1.32 17.68 -1.29
C VAL A 350 -1.61 16.18 -1.37
N ILE A 351 -2.48 15.81 -2.30
CA ILE A 351 -2.79 14.43 -2.69
C ILE A 351 -2.24 14.17 -4.09
N VAL A 352 -1.59 13.01 -4.28
CA VAL A 352 -1.08 12.58 -5.60
C VAL A 352 -1.82 11.33 -6.07
N LEU A 353 -2.43 11.41 -7.26
CA LEU A 353 -3.12 10.32 -7.93
C LEU A 353 -2.44 10.04 -9.27
N ASP A 354 -1.63 8.99 -9.32
CA ASP A 354 -0.80 8.65 -10.48
C ASP A 354 -1.46 7.59 -11.37
N ALA A 355 -1.22 7.73 -12.68
CA ALA A 355 -1.56 6.78 -13.73
C ALA A 355 -3.04 6.38 -13.78
N LEU A 356 -3.96 7.34 -13.71
CA LEU A 356 -5.41 7.05 -13.66
C LEU A 356 -5.89 6.14 -14.81
N ASP A 357 -5.25 6.17 -15.98
CA ASP A 357 -5.51 5.27 -17.13
C ASP A 357 -5.16 3.79 -16.90
N GLU A 358 -4.49 3.48 -15.79
CA GLU A 358 -4.22 2.12 -15.34
C GLU A 358 -5.26 1.57 -14.35
N CYS A 359 -6.25 2.39 -13.96
CA CYS A 359 -7.36 1.98 -13.11
C CYS A 359 -8.60 1.64 -13.96
N THR A 360 -9.18 0.47 -13.71
CA THR A 360 -10.38 -0.01 -14.41
C THR A 360 -11.59 0.80 -13.95
N GLU A 361 -12.38 1.31 -14.90
CA GLU A 361 -13.56 2.14 -14.64
C GLU A 361 -13.30 3.37 -13.74
N VAL A 362 -12.08 3.92 -13.79
CA VAL A 362 -11.65 5.06 -12.95
C VAL A 362 -12.61 6.25 -12.99
N GLN A 363 -13.32 6.46 -14.10
CA GLN A 363 -14.30 7.52 -14.26
C GLN A 363 -15.38 7.52 -13.16
N ARG A 364 -15.76 6.34 -12.64
CA ARG A 364 -16.77 6.22 -11.58
C ARG A 364 -16.33 6.91 -10.28
N ALA A 365 -15.05 6.82 -9.94
CA ALA A 365 -14.47 7.49 -8.77
C ALA A 365 -14.02 8.92 -9.08
N LEU A 366 -13.52 9.15 -10.30
CA LEU A 366 -12.95 10.42 -10.71
C LEU A 366 -14.02 11.49 -10.93
N GLU A 367 -15.14 11.16 -11.57
CA GLU A 367 -16.24 12.09 -11.86
C GLU A 367 -16.74 12.84 -10.61
N PRO A 368 -17.17 12.16 -9.53
CA PRO A 368 -17.62 12.86 -8.33
C PRO A 368 -16.49 13.61 -7.61
N LEU A 369 -15.24 13.14 -7.72
CA LEU A 369 -14.08 13.81 -7.12
C LEU A 369 -13.76 15.12 -7.83
N ILE A 370 -13.74 15.13 -9.17
CA ILE A 370 -13.54 16.33 -9.97
C ILE A 370 -14.70 17.30 -9.78
N ALA A 371 -15.95 16.82 -9.74
CA ALA A 371 -17.10 17.66 -9.42
C ALA A 371 -16.92 18.37 -8.06
N ALA A 372 -16.49 17.66 -7.01
CA ALA A 372 -16.23 18.26 -5.71
C ALA A 372 -15.09 19.31 -5.73
N ILE A 373 -14.07 19.11 -6.57
CA ILE A 373 -12.97 20.07 -6.78
C ILE A 373 -13.49 21.33 -7.48
N GLU A 374 -14.20 21.19 -8.60
CA GLU A 374 -14.75 22.30 -9.38
C GLU A 374 -15.77 23.13 -8.58
N GLU A 375 -16.64 22.46 -7.82
CA GLU A 375 -17.59 23.10 -6.91
C GLU A 375 -16.90 23.78 -5.69
N GLY A 376 -15.60 23.55 -5.47
CA GLY A 376 -14.85 24.14 -4.37
C GLY A 376 -15.21 23.56 -3.00
N LYS A 377 -15.69 22.31 -2.95
CA LYS A 377 -16.05 21.62 -1.70
C LYS A 377 -14.83 21.17 -0.88
N LEU A 378 -13.65 21.16 -1.50
CA LEU A 378 -12.36 20.74 -0.90
C LEU A 378 -11.33 21.88 -0.93
N PRO A 379 -11.62 23.06 -0.35
CA PRO A 379 -10.71 24.20 -0.41
C PRO A 379 -9.37 23.86 0.26
N GLN A 380 -8.28 24.44 -0.28
CA GLN A 380 -6.89 24.28 0.17
C GLN A 380 -6.29 22.85 0.05
N LEU A 381 -7.10 21.83 -0.25
CA LEU A 381 -6.62 20.48 -0.53
C LEU A 381 -6.21 20.35 -1.99
N LYS A 382 -4.90 20.28 -2.26
CA LYS A 382 -4.34 20.23 -3.62
C LYS A 382 -4.34 18.79 -4.15
N PHE A 383 -4.63 18.62 -5.44
CA PHE A 383 -4.64 17.31 -6.12
C PHE A 383 -3.74 17.32 -7.36
N LEU A 384 -2.69 16.50 -7.36
CA LEU A 384 -1.86 16.24 -8.52
C LEU A 384 -2.34 14.95 -9.18
N PHE A 385 -2.74 15.02 -10.44
CA PHE A 385 -3.18 13.89 -11.23
C PHE A 385 -2.19 13.59 -12.36
N THR A 386 -1.99 12.32 -12.68
CA THR A 386 -1.35 11.94 -13.94
C THR A 386 -2.16 10.91 -14.71
N SER A 387 -2.19 11.01 -16.03
CA SER A 387 -2.75 9.95 -16.88
C SER A 387 -2.35 10.09 -18.36
N ARG A 388 -2.66 9.08 -19.17
CA ARG A 388 -2.86 9.27 -20.62
C ARG A 388 -4.16 10.06 -20.88
N PRO A 389 -4.28 10.79 -21.99
CA PRO A 389 -5.49 11.54 -22.35
C PRO A 389 -6.56 10.61 -22.95
N GLU A 390 -6.84 9.47 -22.31
CA GLU A 390 -7.90 8.56 -22.74
C GLU A 390 -9.27 9.25 -22.60
N GLN A 391 -10.20 8.97 -23.52
CA GLN A 391 -11.44 9.76 -23.64
C GLN A 391 -12.23 9.93 -22.34
N PRO A 392 -12.48 8.87 -21.52
CA PRO A 392 -13.25 9.04 -20.28
C PRO A 392 -12.61 10.02 -19.29
N ILE A 393 -11.28 9.97 -19.13
CA ILE A 393 -10.55 10.88 -18.25
C ILE A 393 -10.50 12.28 -18.84
N ARG A 394 -10.26 12.37 -20.16
CA ARG A 394 -10.20 13.62 -20.88
C ARG A 394 -11.51 14.41 -20.73
N LEU A 395 -12.66 13.78 -20.96
CA LEU A 395 -13.96 14.44 -20.84
C LEU A 395 -14.22 15.01 -19.43
N LEU A 396 -13.79 14.29 -18.38
CA LEU A 396 -13.96 14.74 -17.00
C LEU A 396 -13.02 15.91 -16.62
N MET A 397 -11.80 15.89 -17.16
CA MET A 397 -10.78 16.90 -16.85
C MET A 397 -10.89 18.16 -17.73
N HIS A 398 -11.66 18.10 -18.83
CA HIS A 398 -11.95 19.22 -19.71
C HIS A 398 -13.40 19.70 -19.51
N SER A 399 -13.66 20.52 -18.49
CA SER A 399 -14.98 21.14 -18.29
C SER A 399 -15.27 22.33 -19.21
N ASP A 400 -14.30 22.74 -20.04
CA ASP A 400 -14.38 23.95 -20.88
C ASP A 400 -15.37 23.85 -22.07
N GLN A 401 -16.17 22.79 -22.20
CA GLN A 401 -17.11 22.64 -23.32
C GLN A 401 -18.54 23.17 -23.05
N LEU A 402 -18.77 23.85 -21.93
CA LEU A 402 -19.99 24.66 -21.76
C LEU A 402 -19.61 26.14 -21.94
N ASP A 403 -19.53 26.56 -23.21
CA ASP A 403 -19.30 27.93 -23.73
C ASP A 403 -20.27 29.03 -23.20
N THR A 404 -20.94 28.81 -22.08
CA THR A 404 -21.99 29.71 -21.57
C THR A 404 -21.58 30.50 -20.32
N VAL A 405 -20.48 30.14 -19.63
CA VAL A 405 -19.98 30.94 -18.48
C VAL A 405 -18.45 30.84 -18.37
N ASN A 406 -17.76 31.99 -18.42
CA ASN A 406 -16.30 32.16 -18.23
C ASN A 406 -15.84 31.85 -16.78
N ILE A 407 -16.13 30.67 -16.24
CA ILE A 407 -15.59 30.23 -14.94
C ILE A 407 -14.30 29.45 -15.22
N PRO A 408 -13.12 29.91 -14.77
CA PRO A 408 -11.88 29.16 -14.94
C PRO A 408 -11.97 27.82 -14.20
N SER A 409 -11.68 26.72 -14.90
CA SER A 409 -11.57 25.40 -14.27
C SER A 409 -10.59 25.44 -13.10
N LYS A 410 -10.94 24.74 -12.02
CA LYS A 410 -10.08 24.56 -10.85
C LYS A 410 -9.06 23.45 -11.04
N VAL A 411 -9.03 22.79 -12.20
CA VAL A 411 -8.04 21.79 -12.59
C VAL A 411 -7.14 22.37 -13.68
N LYS A 412 -5.91 22.74 -13.31
CA LYS A 412 -4.91 23.20 -14.27
C LYS A 412 -4.40 22.05 -15.10
N MET A 413 -4.40 22.21 -16.41
CA MET A 413 -3.91 21.19 -17.34
C MET A 413 -2.46 21.43 -17.74
N PHE A 414 -1.68 20.35 -17.84
CA PHE A 414 -0.31 20.39 -18.34
C PHE A 414 -0.03 19.21 -19.27
N GLU A 415 0.16 19.51 -20.56
CA GLU A 415 0.54 18.53 -21.56
C GLU A 415 2.06 18.31 -21.55
N LEU A 416 2.50 17.07 -21.31
CA LEU A 416 3.93 16.77 -21.20
C LEU A 416 4.66 16.83 -22.55
N HIS A 417 3.95 16.74 -23.69
CA HIS A 417 4.55 16.92 -25.03
C HIS A 417 4.65 18.38 -25.47
N SER A 418 3.98 19.31 -24.78
CA SER A 418 4.13 20.74 -25.07
C SER A 418 5.42 21.32 -24.49
N VAL A 419 6.21 20.51 -23.78
CA VAL A 419 7.56 20.83 -23.33
C VAL A 419 8.47 20.97 -24.55
N GLU A 420 9.37 21.94 -24.51
CA GLU A 420 10.31 22.19 -25.61
C GLU A 420 11.14 20.94 -25.91
N LYS A 421 11.17 20.54 -27.19
CA LYS A 421 11.89 19.33 -27.64
C LYS A 421 13.35 19.33 -27.18
N VAL A 422 13.98 20.51 -27.17
CA VAL A 422 15.37 20.69 -26.73
C VAL A 422 15.54 20.35 -25.24
N GLU A 423 14.62 20.78 -24.38
CA GLU A 423 14.64 20.45 -22.95
C GLU A 423 14.51 18.93 -22.73
N VAL A 424 13.56 18.31 -23.43
CA VAL A 424 13.35 16.85 -23.36
C VAL A 424 14.59 16.08 -23.83
N GLN A 425 15.19 16.51 -24.94
CA GLN A 425 16.41 15.90 -25.48
C GLN A 425 17.61 16.06 -24.54
N ASN A 426 17.78 17.22 -23.90
CA ASN A 426 18.84 17.44 -22.92
C ASN A 426 18.69 16.50 -21.71
N ASP A 427 17.47 16.35 -21.20
CA ASP A 427 17.19 15.44 -20.08
C ASP A 427 17.42 13.97 -20.46
N ILE A 428 17.00 13.57 -21.67
CA ILE A 428 17.26 12.22 -22.20
C ILE A 428 18.77 11.98 -22.34
N ASN A 429 19.51 12.94 -22.88
CA ASN A 429 20.97 12.84 -23.01
C ASN A 429 21.63 12.70 -21.64
N ALA A 430 21.20 13.48 -20.64
CA ALA A 430 21.71 13.37 -19.27
C ALA A 430 21.44 11.97 -18.68
N TYR A 431 20.24 11.42 -18.93
CA TYR A 431 19.88 10.09 -18.50
C TYR A 431 20.73 8.99 -19.16
N ILE A 432 20.84 8.98 -20.49
CA ILE A 432 21.64 8.00 -21.24
C ILE A 432 23.12 8.12 -20.87
N THR A 433 23.66 9.34 -20.77
CA THR A 433 25.06 9.59 -20.39
C THR A 433 25.36 9.03 -19.01
N THR A 434 24.43 9.19 -18.06
CA THR A 434 24.60 8.64 -16.71
C THR A 434 24.50 7.11 -16.71
N GLY A 435 23.53 6.56 -17.45
CA GLY A 435 23.26 5.12 -17.48
C GLY A 435 24.30 4.30 -18.25
N LEU A 436 24.91 4.86 -19.30
CA LEU A 436 25.92 4.21 -20.15
C LEU A 436 27.32 4.80 -19.96
N LYS A 437 27.53 5.39 -18.78
CA LYS A 437 28.83 5.91 -18.39
C LYS A 437 29.87 4.79 -18.51
N ASP A 438 31.04 5.13 -19.07
CA ASP A 438 32.18 4.23 -19.27
C ASP A 438 31.96 3.08 -20.29
N ILE A 439 30.76 2.98 -20.91
CA ILE A 439 30.44 1.99 -21.96
C ILE A 439 30.38 2.66 -23.34
N ALA A 440 29.69 3.79 -23.45
CA ALA A 440 29.43 4.46 -24.72
C ALA A 440 30.30 5.70 -24.90
N THR A 441 30.77 5.94 -26.14
CA THR A 441 31.46 7.18 -26.51
C THR A 441 30.46 8.35 -26.61
N LYS A 442 30.95 9.60 -26.50
CA LYS A 442 30.11 10.80 -26.65
C LYS A 442 29.30 10.81 -27.95
N LYS A 443 29.88 10.35 -29.06
CA LYS A 443 29.19 10.26 -30.36
C LYS A 443 28.04 9.25 -30.32
N GLN A 444 28.24 8.10 -29.68
CA GLN A 444 27.21 7.08 -29.52
C GLN A 444 26.09 7.55 -28.57
N LEU A 445 26.44 8.25 -27.48
CA LEU A 445 25.45 8.84 -26.56
C LEU A 445 24.54 9.86 -27.28
N GLN A 446 25.14 10.73 -28.10
CA GLN A 446 24.39 11.69 -28.91
C GLN A 446 23.48 10.98 -29.92
N ALA A 447 23.99 9.98 -30.64
CA ALA A 447 23.18 9.20 -31.58
C ALA A 447 22.00 8.49 -30.88
N LEU A 448 22.21 7.89 -29.70
CA LEU A 448 21.12 7.28 -28.93
C LEU A 448 20.08 8.30 -28.45
N THR A 449 20.52 9.51 -28.10
CA THR A 449 19.62 10.61 -27.73
C THR A 449 18.76 11.03 -28.91
N GLU A 450 19.35 11.17 -30.10
CA GLU A 450 18.64 11.47 -31.34
C GLU A 450 17.66 10.35 -31.71
N LEU A 451 18.05 9.08 -31.53
CA LEU A 451 17.18 7.91 -31.76
C LEU A 451 16.00 7.86 -30.78
N ALA A 452 16.22 8.23 -29.52
CA ALA A 452 15.17 8.23 -28.50
C ALA A 452 14.07 9.27 -28.79
N GLY A 453 14.36 10.30 -29.59
CA GLY A 453 13.44 11.41 -29.82
C GLY A 453 12.91 11.95 -28.49
N ASN A 454 11.61 12.09 -28.33
CA ASN A 454 11.01 12.60 -27.09
C ASN A 454 10.56 11.51 -26.10
N LEU A 455 11.00 10.26 -26.28
CA LEU A 455 10.52 9.10 -25.54
C LEU A 455 11.55 8.64 -24.50
N PHE A 456 11.33 9.01 -23.23
CA PHE A 456 12.14 8.51 -22.11
C PHE A 456 12.13 7.00 -21.99
N ILE A 457 11.03 6.35 -22.37
CA ILE A 457 10.98 4.89 -22.40
C ILE A 457 12.01 4.28 -23.33
N PHE A 458 12.25 4.88 -24.51
CA PHE A 458 13.28 4.38 -25.43
C PHE A 458 14.65 4.43 -24.74
N ALA A 459 14.99 5.59 -24.17
CA ALA A 459 16.24 5.79 -23.44
C ALA A 459 16.38 4.81 -22.27
N ALA A 460 15.34 4.64 -21.46
CA ALA A 460 15.31 3.71 -20.34
C ALA A 460 15.47 2.26 -20.79
N THR A 461 14.79 1.84 -21.86
CA THR A 461 14.90 0.50 -22.43
C THR A 461 16.29 0.25 -22.97
N VAL A 462 16.90 1.18 -23.73
CA VAL A 462 18.26 1.02 -24.24
C VAL A 462 19.27 0.92 -23.11
N VAL A 463 19.20 1.83 -22.12
CA VAL A 463 20.11 1.79 -20.96
C VAL A 463 20.01 0.42 -20.28
N LYS A 464 18.81 -0.05 -19.94
CA LYS A 464 18.61 -1.36 -19.32
C LYS A 464 19.01 -2.54 -20.21
N PHE A 465 18.77 -2.45 -21.51
CA PHE A 465 19.16 -3.49 -22.45
C PHE A 465 20.67 -3.65 -22.49
N VAL A 466 21.41 -2.55 -22.56
CA VAL A 466 22.88 -2.58 -22.54
C VAL A 466 23.38 -3.01 -21.16
N THR A 467 22.94 -2.37 -20.07
CA THR A 467 23.50 -2.60 -18.72
C THR A 467 22.96 -3.83 -18.00
N GLY A 468 21.92 -4.48 -18.53
CA GLY A 468 21.36 -5.73 -17.99
C GLY A 468 22.28 -6.95 -18.15
N ILE A 469 23.43 -6.79 -18.82
CA ILE A 469 24.53 -7.77 -18.81
C ILE A 469 25.76 -7.13 -18.15
N THR A 470 26.54 -7.93 -17.44
CA THR A 470 27.75 -7.51 -16.73
C THR A 470 29.01 -7.51 -17.61
N ASP A 471 29.07 -8.37 -18.62
CA ASP A 471 30.20 -8.47 -19.55
C ASP A 471 30.29 -7.29 -20.53
N ILE A 472 31.44 -6.61 -20.55
CA ILE A 472 31.69 -5.39 -21.34
C ILE A 472 31.59 -5.67 -22.85
N ASP A 473 32.10 -6.80 -23.34
CA ASP A 473 32.03 -7.11 -24.77
C ASP A 473 30.58 -7.31 -25.23
N SER A 474 29.76 -7.96 -24.41
CA SER A 474 28.32 -8.09 -24.62
C SER A 474 27.60 -6.75 -24.56
N GLN A 475 27.97 -5.87 -23.61
CA GLN A 475 27.43 -4.50 -23.54
C GLN A 475 27.73 -3.71 -24.81
N LEU A 476 28.97 -3.78 -25.32
CA LEU A 476 29.38 -3.11 -26.56
C LEU A 476 28.65 -3.66 -27.78
N ARG A 477 28.43 -4.98 -27.85
CA ARG A 477 27.61 -5.60 -28.90
C ARG A 477 26.16 -5.10 -28.85
N ARG A 478 25.54 -5.08 -27.67
CA ARG A 478 24.16 -4.59 -27.48
C ARG A 478 24.04 -3.10 -27.80
N LEU A 479 25.04 -2.29 -27.44
CA LEU A 479 25.11 -0.87 -27.78
C LEU A 479 25.16 -0.66 -29.30
N LYS A 480 26.03 -1.40 -29.99
CA LYS A 480 26.14 -1.35 -31.46
C LYS A 480 24.81 -1.73 -32.11
N LYS A 481 24.18 -2.81 -31.65
CA LYS A 481 22.87 -3.26 -32.12
C LYS A 481 21.79 -2.20 -31.93
N ALA A 482 21.72 -1.58 -30.74
CA ALA A 482 20.77 -0.52 -30.44
C ALA A 482 20.92 0.71 -31.38
N LEU A 483 22.13 0.99 -31.85
CA LEU A 483 22.40 2.06 -32.81
C LEU A 483 22.07 1.67 -34.27
N GLU A 484 22.29 0.42 -34.66
CA GLU A 484 22.16 -0.04 -36.04
C GLU A 484 20.73 -0.39 -36.46
N GLU A 485 19.93 -0.96 -35.55
CA GLU A 485 18.59 -1.49 -35.85
C GLU A 485 17.46 -0.48 -35.66
N ASN A 486 17.73 0.64 -34.98
CA ASN A 486 16.71 1.61 -34.59
C ASN A 486 16.66 2.87 -35.48
N LYS A 487 17.19 2.80 -36.70
CA LYS A 487 17.41 3.95 -37.59
C LYS A 487 16.17 4.80 -37.90
N HIS A 488 14.95 4.31 -37.65
CA HIS A 488 13.72 5.04 -37.96
C HIS A 488 12.99 5.64 -36.73
N GLN A 489 13.65 5.74 -35.56
CA GLN A 489 13.07 6.36 -34.34
C GLN A 489 11.71 5.73 -33.91
N GLN A 490 11.59 4.40 -33.99
CA GLN A 490 10.36 3.69 -33.60
C GLN A 490 10.60 2.80 -32.39
N LEU A 491 9.83 3.01 -31.32
CA LEU A 491 9.83 2.19 -30.12
C LEU A 491 9.55 0.70 -30.45
N ASP A 492 8.72 0.45 -31.45
CA ASP A 492 8.43 -0.88 -31.98
C ASP A 492 9.68 -1.58 -32.56
N GLN A 493 10.55 -0.85 -33.25
CA GLN A 493 11.80 -1.41 -33.80
C GLN A 493 12.77 -1.78 -32.68
N LEU A 494 12.82 -0.99 -31.61
CA LEU A 494 13.64 -1.30 -30.44
C LEU A 494 13.16 -2.59 -29.78
N TYR A 495 11.85 -2.74 -29.61
CA TYR A 495 11.28 -3.97 -29.08
C TYR A 495 11.54 -5.17 -30.01
N ALA A 496 11.35 -5.00 -31.32
CA ALA A 496 11.64 -6.04 -32.30
C ALA A 496 13.10 -6.52 -32.25
N GLY A 497 14.06 -5.57 -32.24
CA GLY A 497 15.48 -5.88 -32.19
C GLY A 497 15.88 -6.64 -30.93
N VAL A 498 15.42 -6.19 -29.75
CA VAL A 498 15.72 -6.92 -28.49
C VAL A 498 15.09 -8.31 -28.50
N LEU A 499 13.85 -8.46 -28.99
CA LEU A 499 13.17 -9.76 -29.04
C LEU A 499 13.78 -10.72 -30.05
N GLN A 500 14.34 -10.22 -31.15
CA GLN A 500 14.96 -11.09 -32.16
C GLN A 500 16.07 -11.95 -31.56
N ASP A 501 16.95 -11.38 -30.73
CA ASP A 501 18.01 -12.16 -30.07
C ASP A 501 17.47 -13.12 -29.04
N VAL A 502 16.49 -12.67 -28.25
CA VAL A 502 16.02 -13.42 -27.08
C VAL A 502 15.03 -14.52 -27.46
N MET A 503 14.32 -14.37 -28.58
CA MET A 503 13.20 -15.23 -28.97
C MET A 503 13.47 -16.06 -30.23
N GLN A 504 14.51 -15.76 -31.02
CA GLN A 504 14.72 -16.41 -32.33
C GLN A 504 16.15 -16.92 -32.55
N VAL A 505 17.18 -16.15 -32.19
CA VAL A 505 18.55 -16.51 -32.54
C VAL A 505 19.06 -17.69 -31.69
N GLY A 506 19.44 -18.78 -32.35
CA GLY A 506 20.12 -19.91 -31.72
C GLY A 506 19.22 -20.92 -31.02
N PHE A 507 17.90 -20.88 -31.27
CA PHE A 507 16.92 -21.80 -30.70
C PHE A 507 16.22 -22.61 -31.79
N GLU A 508 15.86 -23.85 -31.47
CA GLU A 508 15.00 -24.67 -32.33
C GLU A 508 13.54 -24.19 -32.28
N GLU A 509 12.71 -24.61 -33.24
CA GLU A 509 11.32 -24.14 -33.36
C GLU A 509 10.50 -24.39 -32.09
N ASP A 510 10.68 -25.55 -31.44
CA ASP A 510 9.99 -25.87 -30.19
C ASP A 510 10.41 -24.96 -29.02
N GLU A 511 11.70 -24.66 -28.90
CA GLU A 511 12.23 -23.75 -27.87
C GLU A 511 11.76 -22.30 -28.13
N MET A 512 11.70 -21.88 -29.39
CA MET A 512 11.15 -20.58 -29.77
C MET A 512 9.67 -20.50 -29.39
N ASN A 513 8.89 -21.54 -29.70
CA ASN A 513 7.47 -21.62 -29.35
C ASN A 513 7.25 -21.60 -27.83
N GLU A 514 8.07 -22.31 -27.06
CA GLU A 514 8.03 -22.30 -25.59
C GLU A 514 8.29 -20.88 -25.05
N ARG A 515 9.33 -20.19 -25.55
CA ARG A 515 9.64 -18.81 -25.16
C ARG A 515 8.51 -17.84 -25.47
N TRP A 516 7.91 -17.95 -26.67
CA TRP A 516 6.75 -17.14 -27.04
C TRP A 516 5.53 -17.44 -26.16
N ASN A 517 5.26 -18.70 -25.84
CA ASN A 517 4.19 -19.08 -24.92
C ASN A 517 4.39 -18.47 -23.52
N ILE A 518 5.62 -18.45 -22.99
CA ILE A 518 5.93 -17.78 -21.72
C ILE A 518 5.62 -16.28 -21.84
N LEU A 519 6.11 -15.61 -22.89
CA LEU A 519 5.91 -14.18 -23.07
C LEU A 519 4.43 -13.81 -23.24
N HIS A 520 3.68 -14.58 -24.03
CA HIS A 520 2.23 -14.43 -24.19
C HIS A 520 1.49 -14.64 -22.88
N THR A 521 1.92 -15.62 -22.08
CA THR A 521 1.36 -15.84 -20.75
C THR A 521 1.56 -14.59 -19.88
N LEU A 522 2.79 -14.08 -19.78
CA LEU A 522 3.12 -12.91 -18.96
C LEU A 522 2.29 -11.66 -19.29
N ILE A 523 2.05 -11.39 -20.57
CA ILE A 523 1.28 -10.20 -20.98
C ILE A 523 -0.23 -10.36 -20.77
N ALA A 524 -0.73 -11.60 -20.74
CA ALA A 524 -2.15 -11.91 -20.66
C ALA A 524 -2.63 -12.18 -19.22
N LEU A 525 -1.71 -12.38 -18.28
CA LEU A 525 -2.03 -12.55 -16.87
C LEU A 525 -2.76 -11.32 -16.30
N PHE A 526 -3.89 -11.57 -15.65
CA PHE A 526 -4.63 -10.54 -14.90
C PHE A 526 -4.02 -10.25 -13.53
N GLN A 527 -3.07 -11.06 -13.07
CA GLN A 527 -2.33 -10.87 -11.84
C GLN A 527 -0.91 -11.42 -12.03
N PRO A 528 0.14 -10.67 -11.64
CA PRO A 528 1.53 -11.13 -11.68
C PRO A 528 1.70 -12.44 -10.90
N MET A 529 2.49 -13.34 -11.46
CA MET A 529 2.80 -14.63 -10.85
C MET A 529 4.32 -14.80 -10.69
N THR A 530 4.72 -15.69 -9.78
CA THR A 530 6.12 -16.14 -9.67
C THR A 530 6.60 -16.87 -10.93
N CYS A 531 7.91 -17.05 -11.08
CA CYS A 531 8.47 -17.88 -12.17
C CYS A 531 7.85 -19.27 -12.20
N LYS A 532 7.63 -19.86 -11.02
CA LYS A 532 6.97 -21.17 -10.87
C LYS A 532 5.53 -21.13 -11.37
N GLY A 533 4.77 -20.10 -11.01
CA GLY A 533 3.39 -19.93 -11.44
C GLY A 533 3.27 -19.78 -12.96
N VAL A 534 4.13 -18.94 -13.56
CA VAL A 534 4.20 -18.75 -15.01
C VAL A 534 4.62 -20.04 -15.73
N ALA A 535 5.57 -20.79 -15.18
CA ALA A 535 6.02 -22.06 -15.76
C ALA A 535 4.86 -23.06 -15.89
N VAL A 536 4.02 -23.17 -14.86
CA VAL A 536 2.81 -24.00 -14.92
C VAL A 536 1.83 -23.47 -15.97
N MET A 537 1.50 -22.17 -15.94
CA MET A 537 0.51 -21.59 -16.85
C MET A 537 0.96 -21.56 -18.32
N ALA A 538 2.27 -21.51 -18.58
CA ALA A 538 2.87 -21.55 -19.91
C ALA A 538 3.24 -22.98 -20.37
N ASN A 539 3.03 -24.00 -19.51
CA ASN A 539 3.48 -25.38 -19.73
C ASN A 539 4.96 -25.47 -20.10
N SER A 540 5.81 -24.88 -19.26
CA SER A 540 7.26 -24.72 -19.44
C SER A 540 8.01 -25.06 -18.15
N ALA A 541 9.34 -25.22 -18.23
CA ALA A 541 10.18 -25.37 -17.04
C ALA A 541 10.43 -24.03 -16.33
N GLU A 542 10.44 -24.03 -14.99
CA GLU A 542 10.74 -22.82 -14.20
C GLU A 542 12.12 -22.22 -14.52
N SER A 543 13.11 -23.08 -14.81
CA SER A 543 14.43 -22.67 -15.27
C SER A 543 14.39 -21.91 -16.59
N THR A 544 13.55 -22.34 -17.54
CA THR A 544 13.36 -21.69 -18.84
C THR A 544 12.72 -20.32 -18.66
N VAL A 545 11.67 -20.24 -17.83
CA VAL A 545 11.03 -18.96 -17.47
C VAL A 545 12.06 -18.02 -16.85
N ARG A 546 12.79 -18.45 -15.81
CA ARG A 546 13.78 -17.62 -15.13
C ARG A 546 14.88 -17.14 -16.08
N ALA A 547 15.44 -18.03 -16.90
CA ALA A 547 16.44 -17.67 -17.91
C ALA A 547 15.91 -16.65 -18.93
N LEU A 548 14.66 -16.80 -19.37
CA LEU A 548 14.03 -15.84 -20.27
C LEU A 548 13.83 -14.47 -19.61
N ILE A 549 13.37 -14.42 -18.36
CA ILE A 549 13.21 -13.16 -17.61
C ILE A 549 14.57 -12.48 -17.41
N GLU A 550 15.63 -13.23 -17.12
CA GLU A 550 16.99 -12.72 -17.02
C GLU A 550 17.49 -12.13 -18.34
N GLN A 551 17.11 -12.71 -19.48
CA GLN A 551 17.43 -12.15 -20.81
C GLN A 551 16.56 -10.92 -21.15
N LEU A 552 15.32 -10.86 -20.64
CA LEU A 552 14.36 -9.78 -20.83
C LEU A 552 14.37 -8.70 -19.72
N GLN A 553 15.47 -8.56 -18.97
CA GLN A 553 15.61 -7.57 -17.88
C GLN A 553 15.34 -6.11 -18.29
N ALA A 554 15.38 -5.79 -19.59
CA ALA A 554 14.98 -4.49 -20.10
C ALA A 554 13.46 -4.23 -19.99
N PHE A 555 12.65 -5.29 -19.95
CA PHE A 555 11.19 -5.25 -20.04
C PHE A 555 10.47 -5.81 -18.82
N CYS A 556 11.07 -6.77 -18.13
CA CYS A 556 10.49 -7.39 -16.94
C CYS A 556 11.53 -7.57 -15.83
N PHE A 557 11.04 -7.73 -14.61
CA PHE A 557 11.86 -8.00 -13.43
C PHE A 557 11.10 -8.88 -12.45
N ILE A 558 11.85 -9.54 -11.56
CA ILE A 558 11.29 -10.27 -10.42
C ILE A 558 11.32 -9.32 -9.21
N SER A 559 10.17 -9.07 -8.60
CA SER A 559 10.05 -8.18 -7.46
C SER A 559 10.55 -8.84 -6.18
N GLU A 560 11.39 -8.15 -5.42
CA GLU A 560 11.87 -8.67 -4.12
C GLU A 560 10.75 -8.84 -3.09
N LYS A 561 9.67 -8.05 -3.23
CA LYS A 561 8.57 -7.99 -2.25
C LYS A 561 7.63 -9.18 -2.34
N ASP A 562 7.20 -9.53 -3.55
CA ASP A 562 6.21 -10.58 -3.81
C ASP A 562 6.76 -11.76 -4.61
N GLN A 563 8.01 -11.67 -5.09
CA GLN A 563 8.66 -12.69 -5.93
C GLN A 563 7.96 -12.94 -7.27
N CYS A 564 7.01 -12.08 -7.65
CA CYS A 564 6.30 -12.16 -8.92
C CYS A 564 7.07 -11.45 -10.04
N ILE A 565 6.80 -11.86 -11.28
CA ILE A 565 7.32 -11.24 -12.50
C ILE A 565 6.44 -10.05 -12.86
N HIS A 566 7.05 -8.87 -13.00
CA HIS A 566 6.37 -7.63 -13.37
C HIS A 566 6.94 -7.07 -14.66
N ILE A 567 6.08 -6.53 -15.53
CA ILE A 567 6.49 -5.85 -16.77
C ILE A 567 6.63 -4.36 -16.48
N PHE A 568 7.75 -3.76 -16.84
CA PHE A 568 8.06 -2.35 -16.54
C PHE A 568 7.09 -1.35 -17.14
N HIS A 569 6.58 -1.62 -18.34
CA HIS A 569 5.77 -0.65 -19.04
C HIS A 569 4.74 -1.26 -19.98
N LEU A 570 3.54 -0.68 -19.96
CA LEU A 570 2.39 -1.12 -20.74
C LEU A 570 2.65 -1.11 -22.26
N SER A 571 3.44 -0.16 -22.77
CA SER A 571 3.75 -0.10 -24.22
C SER A 571 4.44 -1.36 -24.75
N PHE A 572 5.20 -2.07 -23.92
CA PHE A 572 5.81 -3.33 -24.32
C PHE A 572 4.74 -4.42 -24.49
N ALA A 573 3.82 -4.55 -23.53
CA ALA A 573 2.70 -5.48 -23.63
C ALA A 573 1.78 -5.15 -24.83
N GLU A 574 1.51 -3.87 -25.08
CA GLU A 574 0.75 -3.39 -26.24
C GLU A 574 1.43 -3.74 -27.57
N TYR A 575 2.77 -3.60 -27.63
CA TYR A 575 3.57 -4.00 -28.78
C TYR A 575 3.49 -5.51 -29.04
N ILE A 576 3.74 -6.34 -28.03
CA ILE A 576 3.66 -7.81 -28.17
C ILE A 576 2.27 -8.22 -28.63
N THR A 577 1.22 -7.60 -28.07
CA THR A 577 -0.18 -7.87 -28.44
C THR A 577 -0.43 -7.61 -29.93
N ARG A 578 -0.01 -6.45 -30.45
CA ARG A 578 -0.14 -6.12 -31.88
C ARG A 578 0.70 -7.03 -32.77
N GLN A 579 1.96 -7.29 -32.40
CA GLN A 579 2.84 -8.13 -33.18
C GLN A 579 2.26 -9.54 -33.30
N SER A 580 1.85 -10.12 -32.16
CA SER A 580 1.29 -11.48 -32.09
C SER A 580 -0.03 -11.60 -32.84
N SER A 581 -0.87 -10.56 -32.82
CA SER A 581 -2.10 -10.51 -33.63
C SER A 581 -1.82 -10.56 -35.14
N ARG A 582 -0.68 -10.02 -35.59
CA ARG A 582 -0.28 -10.02 -37.01
C ARG A 582 0.45 -11.28 -37.44
N THR A 583 1.25 -11.88 -36.55
CA THR A 583 2.19 -12.95 -36.91
C THR A 583 1.77 -14.34 -36.41
N HIS A 584 1.01 -14.43 -35.32
CA HIS A 584 0.68 -15.72 -34.69
C HIS A 584 -0.81 -16.03 -34.72
N GLY A 585 -1.70 -15.03 -34.84
CA GLY A 585 -3.16 -15.26 -34.87
C GLY A 585 -3.69 -15.98 -33.62
N GLN A 586 -2.90 -16.04 -32.55
CA GLN A 586 -3.18 -16.89 -31.39
C GLN A 586 -4.01 -16.15 -30.36
N ASP A 587 -5.06 -16.84 -29.92
CA ASP A 587 -5.85 -16.45 -28.76
C ASP A 587 -5.17 -17.00 -27.49
N TYR A 588 -4.20 -16.24 -26.98
CA TYR A 588 -3.50 -16.57 -25.73
C TYR A 588 -4.42 -16.56 -24.51
N HIS A 589 -5.51 -15.77 -24.53
CA HIS A 589 -6.54 -15.86 -23.49
C HIS A 589 -7.28 -17.20 -23.55
N THR A 590 -7.51 -17.77 -24.74
CA THR A 590 -8.04 -19.13 -24.88
C THR A 590 -7.10 -20.16 -24.29
N LYS A 591 -5.80 -20.10 -24.62
CA LYS A 591 -4.80 -21.02 -24.04
C LYS A 591 -4.78 -20.95 -22.52
N LEU A 592 -4.74 -19.75 -21.95
CA LEU A 592 -4.76 -19.57 -20.50
C LEU A 592 -6.09 -20.01 -19.88
N SER A 593 -7.22 -19.80 -20.54
CA SER A 593 -8.50 -20.31 -20.06
C SER A 593 -8.51 -21.84 -20.00
N ILE A 594 -7.96 -22.51 -21.01
CA ILE A 594 -7.82 -23.99 -21.03
C ILE A 594 -6.89 -24.44 -19.90
N GLU A 595 -5.76 -23.77 -19.71
CA GLU A 595 -4.82 -24.10 -18.64
C GLU A 595 -5.43 -23.89 -17.25
N CYS A 596 -6.25 -22.85 -17.07
CA CYS A 596 -7.02 -22.66 -15.85
C CYS A 596 -7.96 -23.85 -15.58
N PHE A 597 -8.65 -24.37 -16.60
CA PHE A 597 -9.49 -25.56 -16.44
C PHE A 597 -8.71 -26.83 -16.15
N ARG A 598 -7.48 -26.95 -16.67
CA ARG A 598 -6.56 -28.05 -16.38
C ARG A 598 -6.12 -28.00 -14.92
N GLU A 599 -5.66 -26.85 -14.43
CA GLU A 599 -5.27 -26.65 -13.04
C GLU A 599 -6.45 -26.92 -12.09
N MET A 600 -7.65 -26.44 -12.44
CA MET A 600 -8.86 -26.67 -11.65
C MET A 600 -9.34 -28.13 -11.62
N GLN A 601 -8.72 -29.06 -12.37
CA GLN A 601 -8.96 -30.49 -12.16
C GLN A 601 -8.49 -30.98 -10.79
N LYS A 602 -7.56 -30.26 -10.15
CA LYS A 602 -7.08 -30.53 -8.78
C LYS A 602 -8.13 -30.26 -7.70
N LEU A 603 -9.18 -29.49 -8.01
CA LEU A 603 -10.25 -29.18 -7.07
C LEU A 603 -10.95 -30.47 -6.60
N ARG A 604 -11.11 -30.59 -5.29
CA ARG A 604 -11.75 -31.73 -4.63
C ARG A 604 -12.53 -31.29 -3.41
N PHE A 605 -13.36 -32.19 -2.90
CA PHE A 605 -14.01 -32.01 -1.60
C PHE A 605 -13.00 -31.74 -0.49
N ASN A 606 -13.35 -30.81 0.39
CA ASN A 606 -12.60 -30.46 1.58
C ASN A 606 -11.14 -30.14 1.21
N MET A 607 -10.97 -29.20 0.28
CA MET A 607 -9.72 -28.83 -0.37
C MET A 607 -8.60 -28.62 0.65
N CYS A 608 -8.91 -27.95 1.76
CA CYS A 608 -7.96 -27.66 2.85
C CYS A 608 -8.06 -28.59 4.07
N ASP A 609 -8.69 -29.76 3.95
CA ASP A 609 -8.96 -30.71 5.06
C ASP A 609 -9.33 -29.98 6.36
N LEU A 610 -10.41 -29.21 6.28
CA LEU A 610 -10.98 -28.52 7.42
C LEU A 610 -11.43 -29.57 8.45
N PRO A 611 -11.07 -29.39 9.74
CA PRO A 611 -11.26 -30.43 10.74
C PRO A 611 -12.71 -30.57 11.19
N SER A 612 -13.51 -29.51 11.04
CA SER A 612 -14.89 -29.47 11.54
C SER A 612 -15.72 -28.43 10.81
N SER A 613 -17.03 -28.67 10.71
CA SER A 613 -18.00 -27.68 10.26
C SER A 613 -18.38 -26.65 11.33
N PHE A 614 -18.14 -26.96 12.61
CA PHE A 614 -18.53 -26.09 13.74
C PHE A 614 -17.55 -24.94 14.01
N VAL A 615 -16.43 -24.90 13.29
CA VAL A 615 -15.36 -23.93 13.48
C VAL A 615 -15.35 -23.00 12.27
N ALA A 616 -15.47 -21.70 12.51
CA ALA A 616 -15.28 -20.69 11.47
C ALA A 616 -13.89 -20.82 10.85
N ASP A 617 -13.79 -20.66 9.53
CA ASP A 617 -12.54 -20.81 8.77
C ASP A 617 -11.42 -19.94 9.38
N ALA A 618 -11.75 -18.73 9.83
CA ALA A 618 -10.83 -17.81 10.49
C ALA A 618 -10.24 -18.31 11.82
N LYS A 619 -10.87 -19.31 12.45
CA LYS A 619 -10.43 -19.96 13.70
C LYS A 619 -9.77 -21.31 13.47
N VAL A 620 -9.60 -21.74 12.23
CA VAL A 620 -8.91 -23.00 11.90
C VAL A 620 -7.40 -22.76 11.95
N ASP A 621 -6.73 -23.46 12.86
CA ASP A 621 -5.28 -23.38 13.04
C ASP A 621 -4.54 -23.77 11.74
N GLY A 622 -3.60 -22.92 11.34
CA GLY A 622 -2.75 -23.14 10.17
C GLY A 622 -3.49 -23.11 8.82
N LEU A 623 -4.69 -22.51 8.74
CA LEU A 623 -5.46 -22.52 7.50
C LEU A 623 -4.74 -21.81 6.34
N GLN A 624 -4.02 -20.72 6.61
CA GLN A 624 -3.32 -19.96 5.57
C GLN A 624 -2.19 -20.79 4.93
N GLU A 625 -1.46 -21.55 5.74
CA GLU A 625 -0.44 -22.50 5.28
C GLU A 625 -1.07 -23.61 4.44
N LYS A 626 -2.21 -24.15 4.87
CA LYS A 626 -2.95 -25.17 4.11
C LYS A 626 -3.48 -24.62 2.78
N ILE A 627 -3.98 -23.38 2.74
CA ILE A 627 -4.40 -22.73 1.49
C ILE A 627 -3.20 -22.60 0.56
N LYS A 628 -2.06 -22.10 1.07
CA LYS A 628 -0.83 -21.95 0.29
C LYS A 628 -0.30 -23.28 -0.25
N GLU A 629 -0.36 -24.35 0.54
CA GLU A 629 0.15 -25.67 0.15
C GLU A 629 -0.77 -26.38 -0.86
N ARG A 630 -2.09 -26.30 -0.66
CA ARG A 630 -3.06 -27.15 -1.35
C ARG A 630 -3.77 -26.47 -2.50
N ILE A 631 -4.05 -25.18 -2.35
CA ILE A 631 -4.55 -24.36 -3.45
C ILE A 631 -3.32 -23.80 -4.18
N GLY A 632 -2.48 -23.03 -3.47
CA GLY A 632 -1.30 -22.43 -4.07
C GLY A 632 -1.62 -21.39 -5.15
N GLU A 633 -0.57 -20.78 -5.70
CA GLU A 633 -0.68 -19.63 -6.60
C GLU A 633 -1.45 -19.94 -7.91
N THR A 634 -1.14 -21.05 -8.57
CA THR A 634 -1.69 -21.36 -9.91
C THR A 634 -3.16 -21.73 -9.87
N LEU A 635 -3.58 -22.52 -8.89
CA LEU A 635 -4.97 -22.91 -8.75
C LEU A 635 -5.83 -21.74 -8.25
N GLU A 636 -5.31 -20.91 -7.34
CA GLU A 636 -5.99 -19.68 -6.91
C GLU A 636 -6.22 -18.76 -8.11
N TYR A 637 -5.16 -18.45 -8.86
CA TYR A 637 -5.24 -17.68 -10.09
C TYR A 637 -6.29 -18.27 -11.05
N SER A 638 -6.24 -19.58 -11.28
CA SER A 638 -7.15 -20.28 -12.17
C SER A 638 -8.60 -20.16 -11.72
N CYS A 639 -8.87 -20.31 -10.41
CA CYS A 639 -10.21 -20.15 -9.86
C CYS A 639 -10.73 -18.71 -10.01
N TRP A 640 -9.84 -17.73 -9.91
CA TRP A 640 -10.18 -16.31 -9.92
C TRP A 640 -10.37 -15.73 -11.33
N PHE A 641 -9.63 -16.22 -12.33
CA PHE A 641 -9.50 -15.52 -13.62
C PHE A 641 -9.87 -16.35 -14.85
N TRP A 642 -10.23 -17.63 -14.74
CA TRP A 642 -10.65 -18.45 -15.90
C TRP A 642 -11.74 -17.76 -16.73
N GLY A 643 -12.72 -17.15 -16.06
CA GLY A 643 -13.82 -16.45 -16.72
C GLY A 643 -13.39 -15.14 -17.37
N ASN A 644 -12.44 -14.41 -16.77
CA ASN A 644 -11.87 -13.20 -17.35
C ASN A 644 -11.09 -13.51 -18.63
N HIS A 645 -10.33 -14.60 -18.65
CA HIS A 645 -9.69 -15.09 -19.86
C HIS A 645 -10.72 -15.46 -20.91
N LEU A 646 -11.76 -16.22 -20.55
CA LEU A 646 -12.85 -16.58 -21.45
C LEU A 646 -13.53 -15.34 -22.07
N LEU A 647 -13.78 -14.28 -21.27
CA LEU A 647 -14.36 -13.02 -21.75
C LEU A 647 -13.45 -12.27 -22.74
N ALA A 648 -12.14 -12.44 -22.61
CA ALA A 648 -11.14 -11.84 -23.49
C ALA A 648 -10.84 -12.68 -24.75
N THR A 649 -11.43 -13.87 -24.88
CA THR A 649 -11.27 -14.72 -26.07
C THR A 649 -11.98 -14.13 -27.30
N GLY A 650 -11.41 -14.39 -28.47
CA GLY A 650 -12.02 -14.00 -29.75
C GLY A 650 -13.24 -14.84 -30.11
N PRO A 651 -14.09 -14.41 -31.08
CA PRO A 651 -15.31 -15.13 -31.49
C PRO A 651 -15.09 -16.50 -32.16
N LEU A 652 -13.84 -17.00 -32.24
CA LEU A 652 -13.45 -18.09 -33.15
C LEU A 652 -13.24 -19.47 -32.49
N VAL A 653 -13.46 -19.63 -31.18
CA VAL A 653 -13.13 -20.91 -30.52
C VAL A 653 -14.35 -21.82 -30.41
N GLN A 654 -14.53 -22.68 -31.42
CA GLN A 654 -15.39 -23.85 -31.31
C GLN A 654 -14.83 -24.77 -30.21
N ASN A 655 -15.71 -25.32 -29.35
CA ASN A 655 -15.43 -26.34 -28.30
C ASN A 655 -14.93 -25.87 -26.91
N ILE A 656 -14.62 -24.58 -26.68
CA ILE A 656 -14.26 -24.13 -25.30
C ILE A 656 -15.46 -24.25 -24.34
N TRP A 657 -16.67 -24.08 -24.85
CA TRP A 657 -17.90 -24.21 -24.06
C TRP A 657 -18.18 -25.63 -23.58
N ASP A 658 -17.74 -26.66 -24.32
CA ASP A 658 -17.83 -28.05 -23.84
C ASP A 658 -16.93 -28.27 -22.63
N THR A 659 -15.75 -27.62 -22.63
CA THR A 659 -14.83 -27.63 -21.48
C THR A 659 -15.46 -26.91 -20.28
N VAL A 660 -16.09 -25.76 -20.51
CA VAL A 660 -16.84 -25.03 -19.46
C VAL A 660 -17.96 -25.91 -18.90
N GLU A 661 -18.78 -26.52 -19.76
CA GLU A 661 -19.90 -27.36 -19.34
C GLU A 661 -19.43 -28.59 -18.55
N SER A 662 -18.37 -29.26 -19.01
CA SER A 662 -17.73 -30.37 -18.31
C SER A 662 -17.21 -29.96 -16.93
N PHE A 663 -16.49 -28.84 -16.86
CA PHE A 663 -16.00 -28.27 -15.60
C PHE A 663 -17.14 -27.94 -14.62
N LEU A 664 -18.18 -27.24 -15.07
CA LEU A 664 -19.30 -26.85 -14.21
C LEU A 664 -20.00 -28.07 -13.60
N LYS A 665 -20.17 -29.15 -14.39
CA LYS A 665 -20.77 -30.41 -13.93
C LYS A 665 -19.91 -31.18 -12.94
N ALA A 666 -18.59 -31.20 -13.14
CA ALA A 666 -17.67 -32.04 -12.37
C ALA A 666 -17.08 -31.31 -11.15
N LYS A 667 -16.80 -30.01 -11.28
CA LYS A 667 -15.97 -29.22 -10.34
C LYS A 667 -16.62 -27.95 -9.82
N GLY A 668 -17.78 -27.53 -10.35
CA GLY A 668 -18.41 -26.25 -9.99
C GLY A 668 -18.61 -26.03 -8.49
N VAL A 669 -19.03 -27.06 -7.74
CA VAL A 669 -19.19 -26.97 -6.28
C VAL A 669 -17.84 -26.82 -5.57
N TYR A 670 -16.84 -27.61 -5.95
CA TYR A 670 -15.48 -27.53 -5.39
C TYR A 670 -14.82 -26.18 -5.71
N TRP A 671 -15.19 -25.57 -6.83
CA TRP A 671 -14.78 -24.22 -7.15
C TRP A 671 -15.39 -23.19 -6.20
N ILE A 672 -16.67 -23.31 -5.81
CA ILE A 672 -17.25 -22.43 -4.77
C ILE A 672 -16.51 -22.60 -3.44
N GLU A 673 -16.16 -23.84 -3.07
CA GLU A 673 -15.33 -24.10 -1.87
C GLU A 673 -13.99 -23.36 -1.94
N ALA A 674 -13.24 -23.50 -3.04
CA ALA A 674 -11.96 -22.80 -3.21
C ALA A 674 -12.14 -21.27 -3.21
N MET A 675 -13.20 -20.75 -3.84
CA MET A 675 -13.54 -19.33 -3.83
C MET A 675 -13.93 -18.84 -2.42
N SER A 676 -14.54 -19.68 -1.59
CA SER A 676 -14.83 -19.37 -0.18
C SER A 676 -13.53 -19.23 0.63
N LEU A 677 -12.65 -20.23 0.52
CA LEU A 677 -11.37 -20.29 1.24
C LEU A 677 -10.43 -19.16 0.85
N THR A 678 -10.40 -18.81 -0.44
CA THR A 678 -9.58 -17.71 -0.97
C THR A 678 -10.26 -16.35 -0.88
N LYS A 679 -11.47 -16.24 -0.31
CA LYS A 679 -12.25 -14.99 -0.20
C LYS A 679 -12.63 -14.37 -1.56
N GLY A 680 -12.71 -15.18 -2.61
CA GLY A 680 -13.08 -14.80 -3.97
C GLY A 680 -14.58 -14.89 -4.33
N LEU A 681 -15.49 -15.22 -3.40
CA LEU A 681 -16.91 -15.43 -3.72
C LEU A 681 -17.54 -14.27 -4.53
N ALA A 682 -17.37 -13.02 -4.10
CA ALA A 682 -17.92 -11.86 -4.81
C ALA A 682 -17.43 -11.78 -6.27
N LYS A 683 -16.12 -11.94 -6.47
CA LYS A 683 -15.47 -11.98 -7.78
C LYS A 683 -16.01 -13.12 -8.66
N GLY A 684 -16.22 -14.30 -8.08
CA GLY A 684 -16.84 -15.43 -8.76
C GLY A 684 -18.28 -15.16 -9.20
N GLY A 685 -19.07 -14.48 -8.37
CA GLY A 685 -20.45 -14.08 -8.70
C GLY A 685 -20.52 -13.03 -9.81
N GLU A 686 -19.56 -12.10 -9.83
CA GLU A 686 -19.43 -11.07 -10.86
C GLU A 686 -19.08 -11.68 -12.22
N VAL A 687 -18.00 -12.47 -12.29
CA VAL A 687 -17.54 -13.04 -13.57
C VAL A 687 -18.60 -13.95 -14.20
N LEU A 688 -19.27 -14.78 -13.40
CA LEU A 688 -20.41 -15.59 -13.87
C LEU A 688 -21.56 -14.69 -14.35
N GLY A 689 -21.82 -13.57 -13.66
CA GLY A 689 -22.85 -12.62 -14.06
C GLY A 689 -22.57 -11.99 -15.43
N ILE A 690 -21.32 -11.61 -15.69
CA ILE A 690 -20.90 -11.04 -16.98
C ILE A 690 -21.01 -12.11 -18.09
N LEU A 691 -20.53 -13.33 -17.84
CA LEU A 691 -20.62 -14.44 -18.79
C LEU A 691 -22.07 -14.77 -19.14
N ILE A 692 -22.96 -14.83 -18.15
CA ILE A 692 -24.40 -15.04 -18.35
C ILE A 692 -25.01 -13.90 -19.20
N LYS A 693 -24.64 -12.63 -18.97
CA LYS A 693 -25.15 -11.53 -19.81
C LYS A 693 -24.67 -11.65 -21.25
N GLN A 694 -23.38 -11.92 -21.47
CA GLN A 694 -22.82 -12.04 -22.82
C GLN A 694 -23.42 -13.22 -23.59
N SER A 695 -23.67 -14.33 -22.90
CA SER A 695 -24.30 -15.52 -23.47
C SER A 695 -25.72 -15.29 -24.00
N MET A 696 -26.44 -14.31 -23.46
CA MET A 696 -27.79 -13.95 -23.92
C MET A 696 -27.76 -13.08 -25.17
N VAL A 697 -26.64 -12.39 -25.43
CA VAL A 697 -26.48 -11.46 -26.56
C VAL A 697 -25.88 -12.16 -27.78
N LYS A 698 -24.96 -13.12 -27.58
CA LYS A 698 -24.35 -13.88 -28.68
C LYS A 698 -25.22 -15.11 -29.00
N SER A 699 -25.88 -15.11 -30.15
CA SER A 699 -26.67 -16.22 -30.70
C SER A 699 -25.88 -17.53 -30.93
N ASP A 700 -24.56 -17.51 -30.75
CA ASP A 700 -23.67 -18.66 -30.91
C ASP A 700 -23.62 -19.60 -29.70
N MET A 701 -24.28 -19.27 -28.58
CA MET A 701 -24.39 -20.20 -27.45
C MET A 701 -25.44 -21.29 -27.71
N LYS A 702 -25.01 -22.32 -28.45
CA LYS A 702 -25.84 -23.47 -28.85
C LYS A 702 -26.20 -24.44 -27.71
N SER A 703 -25.68 -24.28 -26.49
CA SER A 703 -25.99 -25.14 -25.34
C SER A 703 -26.89 -24.41 -24.33
N GLU A 704 -28.20 -24.62 -24.42
CA GLU A 704 -29.19 -24.26 -23.38
C GLU A 704 -28.76 -24.79 -21.99
N THR A 705 -28.01 -25.90 -21.97
CA THR A 705 -27.49 -26.57 -20.77
C THR A 705 -26.39 -25.75 -20.08
N GLY A 706 -25.40 -25.24 -20.81
CA GLY A 706 -24.27 -24.48 -20.25
C GLY A 706 -24.72 -23.18 -19.56
N TRP A 707 -25.65 -22.46 -20.18
CA TRP A 707 -26.25 -21.25 -19.60
C TRP A 707 -26.97 -21.52 -18.28
N LYS A 708 -27.80 -22.58 -18.26
CA LYS A 708 -28.52 -23.00 -17.05
C LYS A 708 -27.55 -23.39 -15.94
N LEU A 709 -26.46 -24.09 -16.27
CA LEU A 709 -25.42 -24.47 -15.32
C LEU A 709 -24.72 -23.25 -14.70
N MET A 710 -24.29 -22.30 -15.51
CA MET A 710 -23.67 -21.06 -15.02
C MET A 710 -24.63 -20.27 -14.12
N THR A 711 -25.88 -20.12 -14.53
CA THR A 711 -26.92 -19.42 -13.75
C THR A 711 -27.16 -20.11 -12.42
N ASN A 712 -27.25 -21.45 -12.42
CA ASN A 712 -27.46 -22.23 -11.21
C ASN A 712 -26.26 -22.15 -10.26
N LEU A 713 -25.05 -22.23 -10.80
CA LEU A 713 -23.83 -22.12 -10.00
C LEU A 713 -23.68 -20.71 -9.41
N ARG A 714 -23.95 -19.66 -10.19
CA ARG A 714 -23.96 -18.28 -9.71
C ARG A 714 -24.96 -18.09 -8.58
N ASN A 715 -26.17 -18.60 -8.73
CA ASN A 715 -27.19 -18.46 -7.69
C ASN A 715 -26.82 -19.26 -6.43
N LEU A 716 -26.24 -20.45 -6.56
CA LEU A 716 -25.73 -21.22 -5.42
C LEU A 716 -24.64 -20.43 -4.69
N LEU A 717 -23.67 -19.90 -5.45
CA LEU A 717 -22.58 -19.10 -4.92
C LEU A 717 -23.10 -17.87 -4.17
N LEU A 718 -24.00 -17.09 -4.78
CA LEU A 718 -24.50 -15.84 -4.19
C LEU A 718 -25.35 -16.09 -2.95
N ASN A 719 -26.17 -17.15 -2.95
CA ASN A 719 -26.95 -17.52 -1.77
C ASN A 719 -26.03 -17.99 -0.63
N PHE A 720 -24.99 -18.77 -0.92
CA PHE A 720 -23.99 -19.16 0.08
C PHE A 720 -23.24 -17.93 0.62
N ALA A 721 -22.78 -17.04 -0.26
CA ALA A 721 -22.08 -15.82 0.10
C ALA A 721 -22.94 -14.85 0.94
N GLY A 722 -24.26 -14.85 0.74
CA GLY A 722 -25.22 -14.04 1.51
C GLY A 722 -25.68 -14.68 2.82
N SER A 723 -25.15 -15.85 3.18
CA SER A 723 -25.61 -16.63 4.35
C SER A 723 -24.83 -16.33 5.62
N GLU A 724 -25.44 -16.65 6.77
CA GLU A 724 -24.78 -16.56 8.09
C GLU A 724 -23.63 -17.56 8.26
N VAL A 725 -23.60 -18.62 7.43
CA VAL A 725 -22.60 -19.69 7.49
C VAL A 725 -21.50 -19.55 6.42
N LYS A 726 -21.44 -18.42 5.73
CA LYS A 726 -20.45 -18.16 4.65
C LYS A 726 -19.00 -18.29 5.10
N ASP A 727 -18.73 -18.03 6.39
CA ASP A 727 -17.39 -18.11 6.99
C ASP A 727 -17.10 -19.49 7.61
N MET A 728 -17.96 -20.48 7.35
CA MET A 728 -17.78 -21.88 7.71
C MET A 728 -17.92 -22.70 6.43
N THR A 729 -16.86 -22.76 5.63
CA THR A 729 -16.85 -23.37 4.30
C THR A 729 -17.50 -24.77 4.22
N PRO A 730 -17.36 -25.69 5.21
CA PRO A 730 -18.03 -27.00 5.16
C PRO A 730 -19.56 -26.93 5.08
N HIS A 731 -20.19 -25.83 5.52
CA HIS A 731 -21.63 -25.61 5.43
C HIS A 731 -22.13 -25.42 3.99
N LEU A 732 -21.23 -25.16 3.03
CA LEU A 732 -21.56 -25.30 1.61
C LEU A 732 -22.16 -26.68 1.34
N TYR A 733 -21.52 -27.73 1.87
CA TYR A 733 -21.95 -29.12 1.69
C TYR A 733 -23.05 -29.55 2.63
N LEU A 734 -23.00 -29.12 3.89
CA LEU A 734 -23.88 -29.63 4.94
C LEU A 734 -25.21 -28.88 5.06
N SER A 735 -25.23 -27.58 4.73
CA SER A 735 -26.39 -26.71 4.96
C SER A 735 -26.93 -26.09 3.68
N PHE A 736 -26.09 -25.82 2.69
CA PHE A 736 -26.54 -25.16 1.46
C PHE A 736 -26.99 -26.15 0.38
N LEU A 737 -26.11 -27.07 0.01
CA LEU A 737 -26.39 -28.04 -1.06
C LEU A 737 -27.62 -28.94 -0.82
N PRO A 738 -27.90 -29.44 0.41
CA PRO A 738 -29.09 -30.27 0.67
C PRO A 738 -30.43 -29.58 0.37
N PHE A 739 -30.47 -28.27 0.53
CA PHE A 739 -31.65 -27.43 0.35
C PHE A 739 -31.73 -26.81 -1.06
N TRP A 740 -30.71 -27.02 -1.89
CA TRP A 740 -30.66 -26.46 -3.24
C TRP A 740 -31.58 -27.22 -4.21
N LYS A 741 -32.81 -26.72 -4.39
CA LYS A 741 -33.90 -27.35 -5.17
C LYS A 741 -33.48 -27.84 -6.57
N LYS A 742 -32.59 -27.11 -7.26
CA LYS A 742 -32.12 -27.43 -8.62
C LYS A 742 -31.12 -28.59 -8.69
N MET A 743 -30.64 -29.10 -7.56
CA MET A 743 -29.88 -30.36 -7.51
C MET A 743 -30.75 -31.57 -7.88
N LYS A 744 -32.07 -31.47 -7.73
CA LYS A 744 -33.01 -32.56 -8.05
C LYS A 744 -33.21 -32.79 -9.54
N GLU A 745 -32.78 -31.84 -10.38
CA GLU A 745 -32.97 -31.85 -11.83
C GLU A 745 -31.77 -32.42 -12.60
N GLY A 746 -30.75 -32.94 -11.90
CA GLY A 746 -29.65 -33.70 -12.50
C GLY A 746 -28.50 -32.87 -13.10
N TYR A 747 -28.50 -31.56 -12.91
CA TYR A 747 -27.51 -30.66 -13.52
C TYR A 747 -26.08 -30.85 -13.00
N PHE A 748 -25.87 -31.36 -11.78
CA PHE A 748 -24.53 -31.57 -11.17
C PHE A 748 -24.17 -33.06 -10.97
N ASN A 749 -24.74 -33.95 -11.79
CA ASN A 749 -24.77 -35.40 -11.57
C ASN A 749 -23.42 -36.14 -11.49
N GLN A 750 -22.28 -35.51 -11.80
CA GLN A 750 -20.96 -36.16 -11.73
C GLN A 750 -20.19 -35.84 -10.44
N GLY A 751 -20.19 -34.59 -9.96
CA GLY A 751 -19.55 -34.25 -8.69
C GLY A 751 -20.28 -34.85 -7.47
N TRP A 752 -21.60 -34.96 -7.53
CA TRP A 752 -22.43 -35.32 -6.36
C TRP A 752 -22.53 -36.81 -6.05
N LYS A 753 -22.16 -37.70 -6.99
CA LYS A 753 -22.09 -39.16 -6.71
C LYS A 753 -21.14 -39.49 -5.54
N GLN A 754 -20.27 -38.55 -5.15
CA GLN A 754 -19.31 -38.68 -4.06
C GLN A 754 -19.89 -38.38 -2.67
N PHE A 755 -21.13 -37.87 -2.54
CA PHE A 755 -21.75 -37.52 -1.25
C PHE A 755 -23.03 -38.32 -0.94
N PRO A 756 -22.98 -39.67 -0.89
CA PRO A 756 -24.17 -40.51 -0.69
C PRO A 756 -24.83 -40.37 0.68
N GLU A 757 -24.15 -39.72 1.64
CA GLU A 757 -24.61 -39.49 3.01
C GLU A 757 -25.21 -38.10 3.25
N VAL A 758 -25.06 -37.16 2.29
CA VAL A 758 -25.67 -35.84 2.43
C VAL A 758 -27.19 -35.96 2.27
N HIS A 759 -27.92 -35.54 3.31
CA HIS A 759 -29.36 -35.75 3.40
C HIS A 759 -30.14 -35.01 2.32
N GLN A 760 -31.19 -35.64 1.78
CA GLN A 760 -32.07 -34.99 0.81
C GLN A 760 -33.25 -34.33 1.52
N VAL A 761 -33.33 -33.01 1.37
CA VAL A 761 -34.42 -32.21 1.95
C VAL A 761 -35.57 -32.05 0.94
N HIS A 762 -36.78 -32.41 1.35
CA HIS A 762 -38.00 -32.27 0.57
C HIS A 762 -38.84 -31.13 1.15
N LEU A 763 -39.01 -30.06 0.37
CA LEU A 763 -39.92 -28.98 0.67
C LEU A 763 -41.29 -29.35 0.09
N ASN A 764 -42.23 -29.70 0.97
CA ASN A 764 -43.62 -29.97 0.59
C ASN A 764 -44.45 -28.73 0.91
N SER A 765 -44.99 -28.08 -0.12
CA SER A 765 -45.99 -27.03 0.03
C SER A 765 -47.38 -27.65 -0.11
N THR A 766 -48.01 -27.99 1.01
CA THR A 766 -49.43 -28.34 1.07
C THR A 766 -50.12 -27.31 1.95
N GLN A 767 -51.07 -26.56 1.36
CA GLN A 767 -52.04 -25.70 2.04
C GLN A 767 -51.47 -24.81 3.17
N GLY A 768 -50.67 -23.81 2.80
CA GLY A 768 -50.37 -22.66 3.67
C GLY A 768 -49.24 -22.81 4.69
N ALA A 769 -48.67 -24.02 4.88
CA ALA A 769 -47.47 -24.21 5.70
C ALA A 769 -46.36 -24.89 4.88
N ALA A 770 -45.16 -24.32 4.88
CA ALA A 770 -43.99 -24.97 4.31
C ALA A 770 -43.52 -26.07 5.28
N SER A 771 -43.65 -27.33 4.88
CA SER A 771 -43.13 -28.46 5.65
C SER A 771 -41.81 -28.94 5.04
N VAL A 772 -40.77 -29.07 5.89
CA VAL A 772 -39.45 -29.57 5.52
C VAL A 772 -39.34 -31.02 5.97
N ALA A 773 -39.25 -31.96 5.02
CA ALA A 773 -39.03 -33.37 5.31
C ALA A 773 -37.60 -33.78 4.93
N ILE A 774 -36.78 -34.13 5.93
CA ILE A 774 -35.41 -34.61 5.72
C ILE A 774 -35.43 -36.14 5.75
N LYS A 775 -35.13 -36.79 4.61
CA LYS A 775 -35.02 -38.25 4.56
C LYS A 775 -33.61 -38.66 4.98
N VAL A 776 -33.50 -39.31 6.13
CA VAL A 776 -32.27 -39.91 6.64
C VAL A 776 -32.26 -41.42 6.40
N LYS A 777 -31.08 -42.01 6.21
CA LYS A 777 -30.90 -43.46 6.01
C LYS A 777 -30.73 -44.23 7.33
N SER A 778 -30.73 -43.52 8.46
CA SER A 778 -30.50 -44.04 9.81
C SER A 778 -31.53 -43.45 10.79
N ARG A 779 -31.62 -44.01 11.99
CA ARG A 779 -32.53 -43.51 13.03
C ARG A 779 -32.08 -42.11 13.48
N VAL A 780 -32.98 -41.13 13.44
CA VAL A 780 -32.74 -39.79 14.00
C VAL A 780 -32.84 -39.89 15.53
N ASN A 781 -31.73 -39.67 16.23
CA ASN A 781 -31.70 -39.67 17.70
C ASN A 781 -31.89 -38.26 18.29
N SER A 782 -31.59 -37.21 17.53
CA SER A 782 -31.75 -35.81 17.95
C SER A 782 -31.83 -34.90 16.72
N VAL A 783 -32.54 -33.78 16.84
CA VAL A 783 -32.58 -32.70 15.85
C VAL A 783 -32.21 -31.41 16.57
N ALA A 784 -31.21 -30.70 16.07
CA ALA A 784 -30.87 -29.35 16.53
C ALA A 784 -31.34 -28.36 15.46
N LEU A 785 -32.09 -27.34 15.90
CA LEU A 785 -32.53 -26.22 15.07
C LEU A 785 -31.75 -25.00 15.54
N SER A 786 -31.07 -24.33 14.60
CA SER A 786 -30.44 -23.02 14.81
C SER A 786 -31.34 -21.94 14.25
#